data_AF-A0A3D8N0C5-F1
#
_entry.id   AF-A0A3D8N0C5-F1
#
_cell.length_a   1.000
_cell.length_b   1.000
_cell.length_c   1.000
_cell.angle_alpha   90.00
_cell.angle_beta   90.00
_cell.angle_gamma   90.00
#
_symmetry.space_group_name_H-M   'P 1'
#
loop_
_entity.id
_entity.type
_entity.pdbx_description
1 polymer ?
#
loop_
_entity_poly.entity_id
_entity_poly.type
_entity_poly.pdbx_seq_one_letter_code
_entity_poly.pdbx_strand_id
1 'polypeptide(L)'
;MFSVIISEKGGQQSRLDFDTSEITIGRMKGNDIVLPKGNVSKQHTRIVLRDNAFFIVDLKSTNGTYVNGRKVIAEQPVGEADKIYIGDFILQVEQPNAAANPGPPMPPLAPGRGIPPQPPQAPGGPPPMDRHFPTVMDGPQASGFGVQPQSGAQQPFQAPQHSASGPQTTPPRAPSFPGAPMTPPTPTPPPAGALGQDVRQTYADIGAHPIDADVLEVTPEVEPLAQDERVTGEGQAFEADYEEVDPFDVAATPTPTPQAAPQAPASLEPPVPSFDAPAYEVPVFDAPADEETAPPSPLDEGVVETPGPLGIRPLATRIALEDEFDPEGHMAQVDVARVFFERVGEDELPLSYPPEESDRARFENTIDEAIEVVGPSGDREALIETLLTEAVGLGPVESYLDDPEVQAIYVNRFDRIILRRGGKLVIAPRVFSHPEFLTLAARRLLGPQDGVSPADEVRFGDGTRVHIVMPPLAVDGPVLSIRKPRRYQPSLDELAAQGTMSAGMADFLRRAVEAGRSIVIAGPTSSGKTTLLNALSRLVPESSRLIAIEEHSSLNLDAPTALRLEANPAQGYDMRYLLRGAVAMHPQRIVLDECRGAEAYDWVTAAASGTEGSMLTLHGSSAIDALGRLESLSLLGATDLSPRGLREQVARSVNLVVVLHATSEGGFRVQQISEVQGVDLDTFRLGDVFYYRVEGGTGEFYPTGYIPMFYEDLRHAGVDVDLGIFRE
;
A
#
# COMPACT_ATOMS: atom_id res chain seq x y z
N MET A 1 12.60 -13.08 45.85
CA MET A 1 11.61 -12.00 45.71
C MET A 1 12.28 -10.74 45.19
N PHE A 2 11.74 -10.16 44.13
CA PHE A 2 12.09 -8.82 43.65
C PHE A 2 10.84 -8.12 43.11
N SER A 3 10.88 -6.80 43.01
CA SER A 3 9.76 -6.01 42.52
C SER A 3 10.10 -5.37 41.18
N VAL A 4 9.12 -5.27 40.29
CA VAL A 4 9.22 -4.47 39.06
C VAL A 4 8.22 -3.33 39.15
N ILE A 5 8.75 -2.12 39.03
CA ILE A 5 7.99 -0.89 38.91
C ILE A 5 7.77 -0.61 37.43
N ILE A 6 6.53 -0.38 37.03
CA ILE A 6 6.13 -0.08 35.65
C ILE A 6 5.49 1.31 35.63
N SER A 7 6.00 2.18 34.78
CA SER A 7 5.49 3.54 34.57
C SER A 7 5.15 3.73 33.08
N GLU A 8 3.88 3.99 32.78
CA GLU A 8 3.43 4.35 31.43
C GLU A 8 3.53 5.87 31.25
N LYS A 9 3.95 6.33 30.06
CA LYS A 9 4.02 7.77 29.74
C LYS A 9 2.63 8.43 29.84
N GLY A 10 2.39 9.14 30.95
CA GLY A 10 1.11 9.80 31.25
C GLY A 10 0.10 8.95 32.05
N GLY A 11 0.48 7.74 32.48
CA GLY A 11 -0.36 6.81 33.24
C GLY A 11 0.03 6.66 34.72
N GLN A 12 -0.69 5.80 35.45
CA GLN A 12 -0.35 5.43 36.82
C GLN A 12 0.85 4.47 36.87
N GLN A 13 1.64 4.57 37.93
CA GLN A 13 2.73 3.65 38.23
C GLN A 13 2.19 2.42 38.96
N SER A 14 2.57 1.22 38.52
CA SER A 14 2.20 -0.05 39.15
C SER A 14 3.45 -0.81 39.61
N ARG A 15 3.36 -1.47 40.78
CA ARG A 15 4.42 -2.33 41.33
C ARG A 15 3.93 -3.76 41.33
N LEU A 16 4.74 -4.68 40.81
CA LEU A 16 4.48 -6.12 40.81
C LEU A 16 5.65 -6.85 41.49
N ASP A 17 5.33 -7.80 42.36
CA ASP A 17 6.32 -8.58 43.12
C ASP A 17 6.42 -10.00 42.57
N PHE A 18 7.64 -10.51 42.41
CA PHE A 18 7.93 -11.81 41.80
C PHE A 18 8.86 -12.66 42.67
N ASP A 19 8.54 -13.95 42.78
CA ASP A 19 9.33 -14.97 43.50
C ASP A 19 10.06 -15.95 42.57
N THR A 20 10.00 -15.73 41.26
CA THR A 20 10.70 -16.52 40.25
C THR A 20 12.09 -15.93 39.96
N SER A 21 12.98 -16.72 39.38
CA SER A 21 14.29 -16.25 38.89
C SER A 21 14.25 -15.69 37.47
N GLU A 22 13.11 -15.82 36.79
CA GLU A 22 12.90 -15.34 35.43
C GLU A 22 11.44 -14.88 35.29
N ILE A 23 11.26 -13.75 34.61
CA ILE A 23 9.95 -13.22 34.22
C ILE A 23 9.98 -12.76 32.77
N THR A 24 8.85 -12.94 32.10
CA THR A 24 8.61 -12.57 30.70
C THR A 24 7.73 -11.33 30.61
N ILE A 25 8.00 -10.48 29.63
CA ILE A 25 7.34 -9.19 29.46
C ILE A 25 6.94 -9.06 28.00
N GLY A 26 5.67 -8.75 27.75
CA GLY A 26 5.16 -8.60 26.40
C GLY A 26 3.68 -8.24 26.35
N ARG A 27 3.14 -8.11 25.13
CA ARG A 27 1.74 -7.72 24.91
C ARG A 27 0.73 -8.85 25.10
N MET A 28 1.16 -10.11 24.97
CA MET A 28 0.26 -11.27 25.06
C MET A 28 -0.08 -11.59 26.52
N LYS A 29 -1.30 -12.06 26.78
CA LYS A 29 -1.80 -12.47 28.11
C LYS A 29 -1.09 -13.68 28.76
N GLY A 30 -0.04 -14.21 28.13
CA GLY A 30 0.79 -15.30 28.69
C GLY A 30 2.12 -14.84 29.29
N ASN A 31 2.44 -13.54 29.27
CA ASN A 31 3.63 -13.01 29.92
C ASN A 31 3.34 -12.69 31.39
N ASP A 32 4.38 -12.78 32.23
CA ASP A 32 4.29 -12.41 33.65
C ASP A 32 3.95 -10.93 33.85
N ILE A 33 4.45 -10.06 32.95
CA ILE A 33 4.04 -8.66 32.84
C ILE A 33 3.42 -8.42 31.46
N VAL A 34 2.12 -8.11 31.45
CA VAL A 34 1.36 -7.82 30.24
C VAL A 34 1.30 -6.32 29.98
N LEU A 35 1.91 -5.86 28.89
CA LEU A 35 1.93 -4.46 28.45
C LEU A 35 1.10 -4.32 27.15
N PRO A 36 -0.20 -3.96 27.23
CA PRO A 36 -1.15 -4.13 26.12
C PRO A 36 -1.11 -3.00 25.07
N LYS A 37 0.08 -2.58 24.61
CA LYS A 37 0.26 -1.50 23.62
C LYS A 37 0.90 -1.99 22.34
N GLY A 38 0.46 -1.45 21.20
CA GLY A 38 0.89 -1.88 19.87
C GLY A 38 2.41 -1.77 19.61
N ASN A 39 3.10 -0.90 20.34
CA ASN A 39 4.57 -0.78 20.29
C ASN A 39 5.31 -1.82 21.16
N VAL A 40 4.61 -2.76 21.78
CA VAL A 40 5.18 -3.89 22.54
C VAL A 40 4.90 -5.20 21.79
N SER A 41 5.92 -6.04 21.67
CA SER A 41 5.87 -7.33 20.96
C SER A 41 5.15 -8.39 21.80
N LYS A 42 4.66 -9.47 21.15
CA LYS A 42 3.90 -10.56 21.82
C LYS A 42 4.67 -11.12 23.03
N GLN A 43 5.94 -11.47 22.83
CA GLN A 43 6.96 -11.67 23.86
C GLN A 43 8.09 -10.69 23.50
N HIS A 44 8.35 -9.69 24.35
CA HIS A 44 9.22 -8.57 24.00
C HIS A 44 10.59 -8.71 24.63
N THR A 45 10.63 -8.94 25.94
CA THR A 45 11.87 -9.12 26.68
C THR A 45 11.62 -10.03 27.87
N ARG A 46 12.69 -10.53 28.46
CA ARG A 46 12.65 -11.18 29.77
C ARG A 46 13.68 -10.58 30.72
N ILE A 47 13.40 -10.67 32.01
CA ILE A 47 14.34 -10.31 33.08
C ILE A 47 14.73 -11.60 33.80
N VAL A 48 16.03 -11.83 33.93
CA VAL A 48 16.61 -13.02 34.57
C VAL A 48 17.44 -12.58 35.77
N LEU A 49 17.18 -13.15 36.94
CA LEU A 49 17.98 -12.97 38.15
C LEU A 49 18.99 -14.12 38.26
N ARG A 50 20.29 -13.82 38.10
CA ARG A 50 21.41 -14.77 38.29
C ARG A 50 22.44 -14.16 39.23
N ASP A 51 22.93 -14.93 40.20
CA ASP A 51 23.98 -14.50 41.13
C ASP A 51 23.70 -13.15 41.82
N ASN A 52 22.43 -12.91 42.18
CA ASN A 52 21.95 -11.66 42.78
C ASN A 52 22.06 -10.40 41.88
N ALA A 53 22.26 -10.59 40.57
CA ALA A 53 22.25 -9.56 39.55
C ALA A 53 21.11 -9.80 38.53
N PHE A 54 20.49 -8.71 38.07
CA PHE A 54 19.46 -8.78 37.04
C PHE A 54 20.08 -8.64 35.66
N PHE A 55 19.58 -9.43 34.72
CA PHE A 55 19.93 -9.38 33.32
C PHE A 55 18.66 -9.20 32.51
N ILE A 56 18.72 -8.33 31.50
CA ILE A 56 17.65 -8.15 30.54
C ILE A 56 18.06 -8.74 29.20
N VAL A 57 17.12 -9.48 28.60
CA VAL A 57 17.31 -10.13 27.30
C VAL A 57 16.14 -9.77 26.40
N ASP A 58 16.43 -9.01 25.34
CA ASP A 58 15.47 -8.72 24.29
C ASP A 58 15.16 -10.01 23.49
N LEU A 59 13.88 -10.34 23.36
CA LEU A 59 13.42 -11.57 22.69
C LEU A 59 13.20 -11.31 21.18
N LYS A 60 14.14 -10.60 20.54
CA LYS A 60 14.04 -10.14 19.14
C LYS A 60 12.79 -9.27 18.91
N SER A 61 12.58 -8.32 19.80
CA SER A 61 11.40 -7.48 19.74
C SER A 61 11.46 -6.50 18.56
N THR A 62 10.28 -6.14 18.04
CA THR A 62 10.13 -5.30 16.84
C THR A 62 10.71 -3.89 17.05
N ASN A 63 10.44 -3.28 18.21
CA ASN A 63 10.90 -1.93 18.52
C ASN A 63 12.19 -1.89 19.34
N GLY A 64 12.64 -3.05 19.86
CA GLY A 64 13.78 -3.17 20.74
C GLY A 64 13.47 -2.82 22.19
N THR A 65 14.19 -3.49 23.09
CA THR A 65 14.32 -3.11 24.50
C THR A 65 15.52 -2.18 24.66
N TYR A 66 15.39 -1.12 25.46
CA TYR A 66 16.50 -0.18 25.72
C TYR A 66 16.77 -0.04 27.21
N VAL A 67 18.03 0.01 27.61
CA VAL A 67 18.44 0.31 28.99
C VAL A 67 19.17 1.65 28.97
N ASN A 68 18.67 2.63 29.72
CA ASN A 68 19.22 3.99 29.78
C ASN A 68 19.46 4.63 28.39
N GLY A 69 18.55 4.35 27.44
CA GLY A 69 18.60 4.87 26.07
C GLY A 69 19.50 4.08 25.10
N ARG A 70 20.14 2.99 25.54
CA ARG A 70 20.92 2.09 24.66
C ARG A 70 20.14 0.81 24.35
N LYS A 71 20.09 0.42 23.08
CA LYS A 71 19.38 -0.79 22.65
C LYS A 71 20.10 -2.04 23.16
N VAL A 72 19.34 -2.97 23.73
CA VAL A 72 19.82 -4.29 24.18
C VAL A 72 20.02 -5.16 22.93
N ILE A 73 21.28 -5.43 22.58
CA ILE A 73 21.65 -6.29 21.43
C ILE A 73 22.11 -7.69 21.87
N ALA A 74 22.45 -7.84 23.14
CA ALA A 74 22.82 -9.07 23.82
C ALA A 74 22.38 -8.96 25.29
N GLU A 75 22.42 -10.06 26.02
CA GLU A 75 22.09 -10.09 27.46
C GLU A 75 22.85 -8.98 28.21
N GLN A 76 22.11 -8.06 28.84
CA GLN A 76 22.67 -6.86 29.48
C GLN A 76 22.36 -6.85 30.97
N PRO A 77 23.36 -6.64 31.86
CA PRO A 77 23.11 -6.47 33.29
C PRO A 77 22.39 -5.15 33.57
N VAL A 78 21.44 -5.17 34.50
CA VAL A 78 20.65 -4.00 34.94
C VAL A 78 20.63 -3.90 36.47
N GLY A 79 20.81 -2.69 36.98
CA GLY A 79 20.72 -2.35 38.40
C GLY A 79 19.43 -1.60 38.75
N GLU A 80 19.22 -1.33 40.04
CA GLU A 80 17.98 -0.71 40.54
C GLU A 80 17.76 0.74 40.06
N ALA A 81 18.84 1.43 39.72
CA ALA A 81 18.79 2.79 39.18
C ALA A 81 18.54 2.83 37.66
N ASP A 82 18.64 1.69 36.97
CA ASP A 82 18.56 1.65 35.52
C ASP A 82 17.10 1.70 35.04
N LYS A 83 16.88 2.44 33.95
CA LYS A 83 15.57 2.56 33.30
C LYS A 83 15.52 1.68 32.07
N ILE A 84 14.61 0.71 32.10
CA ILE A 84 14.33 -0.20 31.00
C ILE A 84 13.15 0.37 30.20
N TYR A 85 13.35 0.68 28.93
CA TYR A 85 12.32 1.21 28.04
C TYR A 85 11.81 0.12 27.11
N ILE A 86 10.49 -0.06 27.09
CA ILE A 86 9.76 -1.00 26.26
C ILE A 86 8.54 -0.25 25.69
N GLY A 87 8.63 0.19 24.44
CA GLY A 87 7.60 1.06 23.86
C GLY A 87 7.41 2.33 24.70
N ASP A 88 6.18 2.57 25.18
CA ASP A 88 5.82 3.73 26.02
C ASP A 88 6.00 3.48 27.53
N PHE A 89 6.50 2.30 27.91
CA PHE A 89 6.69 1.91 29.30
C PHE A 89 8.14 2.05 29.75
N ILE A 90 8.30 2.52 30.98
CA ILE A 90 9.57 2.56 31.70
C ILE A 90 9.48 1.59 32.87
N LEU A 91 10.37 0.63 32.91
CA LEU A 91 10.48 -0.37 33.97
C LEU A 91 11.74 -0.13 34.81
N GLN A 92 11.62 -0.40 36.11
CA GLN A 92 12.74 -0.44 37.05
C GLN A 92 12.60 -1.66 37.96
N VAL A 93 13.73 -2.27 38.32
CA VAL A 93 13.77 -3.46 39.18
C VAL A 93 14.23 -3.04 40.58
N GLU A 94 13.57 -3.51 41.63
CA GLU A 94 13.98 -3.29 43.03
C GLU A 94 14.18 -4.63 43.75
N GLN A 95 15.26 -4.78 44.52
CA GLN A 95 15.38 -5.86 45.48
C GLN A 95 14.71 -5.47 46.82
N PRO A 96 14.07 -6.39 47.54
CA PRO A 96 13.60 -6.13 48.88
C PRO A 96 14.82 -5.93 49.79
N ASN A 97 15.02 -4.70 50.25
CA ASN A 97 16.15 -4.35 51.09
C ASN A 97 16.08 -5.11 52.43
N ALA A 98 17.11 -5.91 52.73
CA ALA A 98 17.26 -6.57 54.02
C ALA A 98 17.69 -5.54 55.10
N ALA A 99 16.73 -5.07 55.88
CA ALA A 99 16.85 -4.46 57.21
C ALA A 99 17.61 -3.11 57.37
N ALA A 100 16.84 -2.02 57.53
CA ALA A 100 17.22 -0.89 58.39
C ALA A 100 16.39 -0.95 59.69
N ASN A 101 17.03 -1.33 60.80
CA ASN A 101 16.43 -1.36 62.14
C ASN A 101 15.98 0.05 62.60
N PRO A 102 14.83 0.19 63.29
CA PRO A 102 14.44 1.46 63.91
C PRO A 102 15.21 1.63 65.25
N GLY A 103 16.06 2.64 65.33
CA GLY A 103 16.63 3.10 66.60
C GLY A 103 15.59 3.89 67.43
N PRO A 104 15.73 3.97 68.77
CA PRO A 104 14.72 4.50 69.67
C PRO A 104 14.57 6.03 69.58
N PRO A 105 13.42 6.60 70.00
CA PRO A 105 13.09 8.01 69.74
C PRO A 105 13.86 8.94 70.69
N MET A 106 14.36 10.07 70.16
CA MET A 106 14.90 11.16 70.98
C MET A 106 13.82 12.21 71.34
N PRO A 107 13.88 12.86 72.53
CA PRO A 107 12.87 13.80 73.04
C PRO A 107 13.04 15.25 72.53
N PRO A 108 12.07 16.16 72.81
CA PRO A 108 11.97 17.45 72.13
C PRO A 108 12.88 18.54 72.73
N LEU A 109 13.34 19.48 71.90
CA LEU A 109 14.04 20.69 72.33
C LEU A 109 13.09 21.91 72.37
N ALA A 110 13.15 22.60 73.52
CA ALA A 110 12.38 23.79 73.91
C ALA A 110 13.01 25.11 73.37
N PRO A 111 12.33 26.27 73.50
CA PRO A 111 12.61 27.46 72.68
C PRO A 111 13.49 28.54 73.34
N GLY A 112 14.23 29.27 72.48
CA GLY A 112 14.42 30.73 72.58
C GLY A 112 15.84 31.29 72.76
N ARG A 113 16.36 32.01 71.74
CA ARG A 113 16.72 33.46 71.80
C ARG A 113 17.29 34.03 70.46
N GLY A 114 16.58 35.02 69.90
CA GLY A 114 17.14 36.28 69.33
C GLY A 114 17.45 36.38 67.82
N ILE A 115 16.83 37.36 67.12
CA ILE A 115 17.13 37.88 65.76
C ILE A 115 17.20 39.43 65.87
N PRO A 116 18.14 40.17 65.21
CA PRO A 116 17.89 40.87 63.92
C PRO A 116 19.15 41.19 63.04
N PRO A 117 19.04 41.85 61.87
CA PRO A 117 18.25 41.53 60.67
C PRO A 117 19.12 41.42 59.37
N GLN A 118 18.58 40.92 58.26
CA GLN A 118 19.12 41.12 56.90
C GLN A 118 18.04 41.65 55.93
N PRO A 119 18.39 42.49 54.92
CA PRO A 119 17.43 43.23 54.09
C PRO A 119 16.80 42.40 52.93
N PRO A 120 15.72 42.93 52.29
CA PRO A 120 14.63 42.14 51.72
C PRO A 120 14.72 41.79 50.22
N GLN A 121 13.96 40.74 49.86
CA GLN A 121 13.73 40.15 48.54
C GLN A 121 12.65 40.88 47.70
N ALA A 122 12.65 40.61 46.40
CA ALA A 122 11.58 40.93 45.45
C ALA A 122 11.23 39.71 44.56
N PRO A 123 10.01 39.63 43.99
CA PRO A 123 9.16 38.43 44.05
C PRO A 123 9.04 37.61 42.76
N GLY A 124 8.48 36.40 42.90
CA GLY A 124 8.37 35.35 41.88
C GLY A 124 7.18 35.41 40.91
N GLY A 125 7.29 34.62 39.85
CA GLY A 125 6.28 34.37 38.82
C GLY A 125 5.87 32.89 38.71
N PRO A 126 4.81 32.58 37.93
CA PRO A 126 4.01 31.34 38.01
C PRO A 126 4.56 30.14 37.20
N PRO A 127 4.03 28.92 37.39
CA PRO A 127 4.64 27.67 36.93
C PRO A 127 4.49 27.46 35.41
N PRO A 128 5.41 26.69 34.77
CA PRO A 128 5.45 26.59 33.32
C PRO A 128 4.44 25.57 32.74
N MET A 129 3.74 26.02 31.70
CA MET A 129 3.10 25.20 30.66
C MET A 129 4.11 24.86 29.55
N ASP A 130 3.67 23.99 28.63
CA ASP A 130 4.24 23.59 27.33
C ASP A 130 5.15 22.33 27.33
N ARG A 131 5.06 21.37 26.40
CA ARG A 131 4.35 21.29 25.10
C ARG A 131 4.21 19.82 24.69
N HIS A 132 2.99 19.41 24.35
CA HIS A 132 2.71 18.26 23.49
C HIS A 132 2.67 18.75 22.03
N PHE A 133 3.24 17.97 21.12
CA PHE A 133 2.98 18.05 19.68
C PHE A 133 1.72 17.23 19.36
N PRO A 134 0.84 17.72 18.48
CA PRO A 134 0.16 16.83 17.56
C PRO A 134 0.23 17.31 16.11
N THR A 135 0.03 16.33 15.24
CA THR A 135 -0.03 16.33 13.78
C THR A 135 -1.37 16.91 13.26
N VAL A 136 -1.39 17.27 11.96
CA VAL A 136 -2.51 17.25 10.97
C VAL A 136 -3.02 18.62 10.45
N MET A 137 -2.86 18.79 9.12
CA MET A 137 -3.69 19.41 8.06
C MET A 137 -4.77 20.45 8.41
N ASP A 138 -4.75 21.60 7.73
CA ASP A 138 -5.63 21.89 6.56
C ASP A 138 -5.25 23.26 5.93
N GLY A 139 -5.37 23.40 4.60
CA GLY A 139 -5.22 24.67 3.88
C GLY A 139 -6.43 25.61 4.07
N PRO A 140 -6.74 26.60 3.20
CA PRO A 140 -6.08 26.96 1.92
C PRO A 140 -6.00 28.50 1.65
N GLN A 141 -5.63 28.85 0.39
CA GLN A 141 -5.85 30.11 -0.35
C GLN A 141 -4.81 31.24 -0.14
N ALA A 142 -3.95 31.57 -1.10
CA ALA A 142 -4.15 32.13 -2.46
C ALA A 142 -4.35 33.66 -2.48
N SER A 143 -3.59 34.30 -3.38
CA SER A 143 -3.67 35.70 -3.84
C SER A 143 -3.29 36.77 -2.80
N GLY A 144 -2.61 37.86 -3.12
CA GLY A 144 -2.15 38.40 -4.38
C GLY A 144 -1.63 39.82 -4.13
N PHE A 145 -0.63 40.21 -4.91
CA PHE A 145 -0.41 41.54 -5.51
C PHE A 145 -0.56 42.86 -4.74
N GLY A 146 0.41 43.74 -5.03
CA GLY A 146 0.27 45.21 -5.01
C GLY A 146 1.19 45.85 -3.96
N VAL A 147 2.38 46.36 -4.28
CA VAL A 147 2.69 47.51 -5.16
C VAL A 147 1.68 48.64 -5.00
N GLN A 148 2.08 49.73 -4.32
CA GLN A 148 2.06 51.10 -4.87
C GLN A 148 2.69 52.15 -3.92
N PRO A 149 2.95 53.41 -4.35
CA PRO A 149 4.29 53.97 -4.46
C PRO A 149 4.49 55.28 -3.65
N GLN A 150 5.64 55.95 -3.78
CA GLN A 150 5.71 57.36 -4.23
C GLN A 150 7.14 57.95 -4.20
N SER A 151 7.48 58.62 -5.33
CA SER A 151 8.29 59.85 -5.54
C SER A 151 9.55 60.12 -4.69
N GLY A 152 10.70 60.54 -5.19
CA GLY A 152 11.09 61.06 -6.50
C GLY A 152 12.25 62.07 -6.34
N ALA A 153 13.22 62.00 -7.26
CA ALA A 153 14.24 63.01 -7.63
C ALA A 153 15.53 63.13 -6.75
N GLN A 154 16.69 62.76 -7.32
CA GLN A 154 17.69 63.67 -7.93
C GLN A 154 19.01 62.91 -8.27
N GLN A 155 19.59 63.23 -9.44
CA GLN A 155 20.82 62.71 -10.06
C GLN A 155 22.12 63.25 -9.39
N PRO A 156 23.34 63.07 -9.96
CA PRO A 156 24.07 61.86 -10.40
C PRO A 156 25.53 61.84 -9.85
N PHE A 157 26.25 60.70 -9.86
CA PHE A 157 27.73 60.74 -9.89
C PHE A 157 28.36 59.52 -10.59
N GLN A 158 29.56 59.77 -11.09
CA GLN A 158 30.29 59.20 -12.22
C GLN A 158 30.92 57.81 -12.02
N ALA A 159 31.21 57.16 -13.16
CA ALA A 159 31.95 55.92 -13.34
C ALA A 159 33.47 56.03 -13.04
N PRO A 160 34.16 54.87 -13.00
CA PRO A 160 35.45 54.75 -13.67
C PRO A 160 35.46 53.60 -14.71
N GLN A 161 36.10 53.90 -15.84
CA GLN A 161 36.45 52.99 -16.93
C GLN A 161 37.67 52.14 -16.57
N HIS A 162 37.78 50.92 -17.08
CA HIS A 162 39.00 50.40 -17.70
C HIS A 162 38.69 49.29 -18.73
N SER A 163 39.53 49.31 -19.75
CA SER A 163 39.51 48.74 -21.10
C SER A 163 40.11 47.33 -21.27
N ALA A 164 39.72 46.63 -22.36
CA ALA A 164 40.53 45.77 -23.28
C ALA A 164 39.76 44.49 -23.69
N SER A 165 39.14 44.40 -24.88
CA SER A 165 39.69 43.97 -26.19
C SER A 165 39.71 42.43 -26.43
N GLY A 166 38.86 41.95 -27.36
CA GLY A 166 38.95 40.60 -27.98
C GLY A 166 37.63 40.13 -28.63
N PRO A 167 37.59 39.52 -29.83
CA PRO A 167 36.53 39.78 -30.82
C PRO A 167 35.42 38.72 -30.93
N GLN A 168 34.27 39.19 -31.42
CA GLN A 168 33.10 38.45 -31.88
C GLN A 168 33.39 37.70 -33.20
N THR A 169 32.85 36.49 -33.36
CA THR A 169 32.76 35.79 -34.65
C THR A 169 31.31 35.36 -34.90
N THR A 170 30.74 35.92 -35.98
CA THR A 170 29.47 35.55 -36.61
C THR A 170 29.69 34.49 -37.72
N PRO A 171 28.67 33.69 -38.09
CA PRO A 171 28.84 32.49 -38.91
C PRO A 171 28.89 32.78 -40.43
N PRO A 172 29.55 31.94 -41.25
CA PRO A 172 29.54 32.10 -42.70
C PRO A 172 28.35 31.40 -43.38
N ARG A 173 27.90 32.08 -44.43
CA ARG A 173 26.76 31.81 -45.32
C ARG A 173 27.18 30.87 -46.48
N ALA A 174 26.25 30.04 -46.93
CA ALA A 174 26.40 29.08 -48.03
C ALA A 174 26.68 29.73 -49.41
N PRO A 175 27.32 29.01 -50.36
CA PRO A 175 27.43 29.42 -51.75
C PRO A 175 26.25 28.91 -52.61
N SER A 176 25.77 29.78 -53.50
CA SER A 176 24.74 29.56 -54.52
C SER A 176 25.33 29.30 -55.91
N PHE A 177 24.66 28.49 -56.76
CA PHE A 177 24.48 28.56 -58.25
C PHE A 177 24.14 27.14 -58.81
N PRO A 178 23.57 26.95 -60.03
CA PRO A 178 22.31 27.45 -60.59
C PRO A 178 21.42 26.36 -61.29
N GLY A 179 20.13 26.65 -61.53
CA GLY A 179 19.44 26.30 -62.79
C GLY A 179 18.63 25.00 -62.94
N ALA A 180 17.30 25.10 -62.72
CA ALA A 180 16.17 24.54 -63.49
C ALA A 180 15.98 23.00 -63.74
N PRO A 181 14.73 22.52 -63.94
CA PRO A 181 14.27 21.25 -63.37
C PRO A 181 14.17 20.07 -64.35
N MET A 182 14.32 18.85 -63.83
CA MET A 182 13.87 17.63 -64.48
C MET A 182 12.71 17.02 -63.70
N THR A 183 11.55 16.92 -64.35
CA THR A 183 10.35 16.21 -63.90
C THR A 183 10.50 14.69 -64.09
N PRO A 184 10.16 13.86 -63.08
CA PRO A 184 9.72 12.49 -63.29
C PRO A 184 8.18 12.38 -63.24
N PRO A 185 7.61 11.30 -63.82
CA PRO A 185 6.23 11.28 -64.32
C PRO A 185 5.16 10.98 -63.26
N THR A 186 3.96 11.51 -63.54
CA THR A 186 2.69 11.22 -62.87
C THR A 186 2.28 9.75 -63.10
N PRO A 187 1.87 8.99 -62.08
CA PRO A 187 1.18 7.73 -62.29
C PRO A 187 -0.31 7.98 -62.60
N THR A 188 -0.72 7.55 -63.80
CA THR A 188 -2.12 7.35 -64.23
C THR A 188 -2.82 6.29 -63.36
N PRO A 189 -4.13 6.45 -63.06
CA PRO A 189 -4.92 5.45 -62.35
C PRO A 189 -5.45 4.36 -63.32
N PRO A 190 -5.55 3.09 -62.91
CA PRO A 190 -6.39 2.12 -63.62
C PRO A 190 -7.86 2.21 -63.15
N PRO A 191 -8.82 1.76 -63.98
CA PRO A 191 -10.19 2.25 -63.99
C PRO A 191 -11.16 1.44 -63.11
N ALA A 192 -12.32 2.07 -62.84
CA ALA A 192 -13.46 1.50 -62.15
C ALA A 192 -14.40 0.67 -63.06
N GLY A 193 -15.02 -0.36 -62.47
CA GLY A 193 -16.21 -1.07 -62.97
C GLY A 193 -15.94 -2.56 -63.27
N ALA A 194 -16.76 -3.54 -62.91
CA ALA A 194 -18.06 -3.56 -62.25
C ALA A 194 -18.43 -5.01 -61.86
N LEU A 195 -19.28 -5.15 -60.82
CA LEU A 195 -20.34 -6.15 -60.62
C LEU A 195 -20.01 -7.65 -60.48
N GLY A 196 -20.55 -8.27 -59.41
CA GLY A 196 -21.22 -9.58 -59.52
C GLY A 196 -20.88 -10.63 -58.46
N GLN A 197 -21.73 -10.70 -57.43
CA GLN A 197 -22.32 -11.88 -56.76
C GLN A 197 -21.55 -13.21 -56.60
N ASP A 198 -21.64 -13.72 -55.36
CA ASP A 198 -21.78 -15.11 -54.90
C ASP A 198 -20.95 -16.22 -55.58
N VAL A 199 -20.33 -17.06 -54.75
CA VAL A 199 -20.68 -18.49 -54.63
C VAL A 199 -19.71 -19.20 -53.67
N ARG A 200 -20.33 -19.99 -52.79
CA ARG A 200 -19.74 -20.98 -51.89
C ARG A 200 -19.00 -22.09 -52.66
N GLN A 201 -18.11 -22.77 -51.92
CA GLN A 201 -17.79 -24.20 -52.04
C GLN A 201 -16.58 -24.56 -52.91
N THR A 202 -15.59 -25.18 -52.25
CA THR A 202 -14.63 -26.08 -52.89
C THR A 202 -14.56 -27.40 -52.11
N TYR A 203 -15.02 -28.46 -52.79
CA TYR A 203 -14.61 -29.88 -52.84
C TYR A 203 -13.59 -30.39 -51.80
N ALA A 204 -13.71 -31.53 -51.10
CA ALA A 204 -14.21 -32.89 -51.39
C ALA A 204 -13.45 -33.66 -52.50
N ASP A 205 -12.49 -34.49 -52.07
CA ASP A 205 -11.97 -35.71 -52.73
C ASP A 205 -11.70 -36.73 -51.60
N ILE A 206 -12.51 -37.79 -51.38
CA ILE A 206 -12.51 -39.13 -52.01
C ILE A 206 -11.15 -39.86 -51.85
N GLY A 207 -11.01 -41.00 -51.15
CA GLY A 207 -11.97 -41.86 -50.45
C GLY A 207 -11.36 -43.16 -49.88
N ALA A 208 -12.16 -43.84 -49.04
CA ALA A 208 -12.35 -45.30 -48.84
C ALA A 208 -11.15 -46.24 -48.51
N HIS A 209 -11.01 -46.78 -47.28
CA HIS A 209 -11.64 -48.00 -46.64
C HIS A 209 -10.62 -49.19 -46.54
N PRO A 210 -10.78 -50.28 -45.75
CA PRO A 210 -11.65 -50.60 -44.58
C PRO A 210 -11.00 -51.43 -43.40
N ILE A 211 -11.66 -51.46 -42.20
CA ILE A 211 -11.95 -52.62 -41.27
C ILE A 211 -10.73 -53.34 -40.57
N ASP A 212 -10.66 -53.78 -39.30
CA ASP A 212 -11.59 -54.13 -38.21
C ASP A 212 -10.95 -54.01 -36.81
N ALA A 213 -11.79 -54.05 -35.77
CA ALA A 213 -11.49 -54.03 -34.34
C ALA A 213 -11.01 -55.37 -33.75
N ASP A 214 -10.17 -55.34 -32.70
CA ASP A 214 -10.45 -56.01 -31.41
C ASP A 214 -9.37 -55.72 -30.33
N VAL A 215 -9.88 -55.24 -29.18
CA VAL A 215 -9.52 -55.49 -27.76
C VAL A 215 -8.07 -55.35 -27.27
N LEU A 216 -7.82 -54.39 -26.36
CA LEU A 216 -7.35 -54.65 -24.97
C LEU A 216 -7.25 -53.34 -24.15
N GLU A 217 -7.95 -53.33 -23.01
CA GLU A 217 -7.88 -52.34 -21.92
C GLU A 217 -6.47 -52.25 -21.32
N VAL A 218 -6.02 -51.04 -20.97
CA VAL A 218 -4.95 -50.83 -19.99
C VAL A 218 -5.23 -49.56 -19.18
N THR A 219 -5.55 -49.76 -17.90
CA THR A 219 -5.41 -48.77 -16.82
C THR A 219 -3.94 -48.73 -16.34
N PRO A 220 -3.51 -47.67 -15.63
CA PRO A 220 -2.41 -47.83 -14.69
C PRO A 220 -2.85 -47.48 -13.27
N GLU A 221 -2.94 -48.52 -12.44
CA GLU A 221 -2.91 -48.44 -10.98
C GLU A 221 -1.48 -48.30 -10.47
N VAL A 222 -1.41 -47.72 -9.28
CA VAL A 222 -0.25 -47.46 -8.44
C VAL A 222 0.12 -48.69 -7.61
N GLU A 223 1.35 -48.69 -7.07
CA GLU A 223 1.81 -49.34 -5.82
C GLU A 223 2.71 -50.61 -5.94
N PRO A 224 3.45 -51.01 -4.86
CA PRO A 224 4.86 -50.66 -4.61
C PRO A 224 5.78 -51.89 -4.47
N LEU A 225 7.10 -51.70 -4.30
CA LEU A 225 8.00 -52.77 -3.85
C LEU A 225 8.98 -52.31 -2.76
N ALA A 226 8.94 -53.07 -1.66
CA ALA A 226 9.78 -52.97 -0.48
C ALA A 226 10.92 -53.99 -0.52
N GLN A 227 12.04 -53.60 0.08
CA GLN A 227 13.01 -54.36 0.89
C GLN A 227 13.70 -55.60 0.28
N ASP A 228 15.04 -55.55 0.29
CA ASP A 228 15.84 -56.73 0.55
C ASP A 228 17.03 -56.41 1.48
N GLU A 229 17.31 -57.34 2.39
CA GLU A 229 18.18 -57.20 3.56
C GLU A 229 19.37 -58.17 3.44
N ARG A 230 20.57 -57.68 3.83
CA ARG A 230 21.76 -58.42 4.31
C ARG A 230 22.66 -59.11 3.26
N VAL A 231 23.98 -58.90 3.42
CA VAL A 231 24.95 -59.95 3.81
C VAL A 231 26.35 -59.36 4.10
N THR A 232 26.80 -59.66 5.31
CA THR A 232 28.18 -59.85 5.85
C THR A 232 29.20 -58.72 5.84
N GLY A 233 29.72 -58.44 7.04
CA GLY A 233 30.87 -57.58 7.29
C GLY A 233 32.21 -58.31 7.42
N GLU A 234 33.24 -57.49 7.51
CA GLU A 234 34.60 -57.64 8.09
C GLU A 234 35.23 -56.27 7.79
N GLY A 235 35.75 -55.46 8.71
CA GLY A 235 36.81 -55.77 9.65
C GLY A 235 37.98 -54.83 9.35
N GLN A 236 38.30 -53.98 10.32
CA GLN A 236 39.58 -53.29 10.56
C GLN A 236 39.86 -51.90 9.95
N ALA A 237 40.19 -51.03 10.90
CA ALA A 237 40.66 -49.66 10.80
C ALA A 237 42.09 -49.56 10.26
N PHE A 238 42.36 -48.47 9.55
CA PHE A 238 43.65 -47.77 9.56
C PHE A 238 43.39 -46.26 9.47
N GLU A 239 43.98 -45.54 10.43
CA GLU A 239 44.06 -44.07 10.51
C GLU A 239 44.84 -43.49 9.31
N ALA A 240 44.40 -42.35 8.80
CA ALA A 240 45.26 -41.31 8.25
C ALA A 240 44.53 -39.97 8.23
N ASP A 241 45.05 -39.08 9.05
CA ASP A 241 44.86 -37.63 9.20
C ASP A 241 44.26 -36.85 8.02
N TYR A 242 43.22 -36.08 8.31
CA TYR A 242 42.94 -34.81 7.65
C TYR A 242 42.70 -33.75 8.74
N GLU A 243 43.57 -32.73 8.74
CA GLU A 243 43.43 -31.50 9.50
C GLU A 243 42.18 -30.72 9.01
N GLU A 244 41.23 -30.48 9.91
CA GLU A 244 40.22 -29.43 9.74
C GLU A 244 40.87 -28.07 10.00
N VAL A 245 40.85 -27.20 8.99
CA VAL A 245 41.25 -25.80 9.10
C VAL A 245 40.04 -24.98 9.56
N ASP A 246 40.13 -24.41 10.76
CA ASP A 246 39.17 -23.47 11.34
C ASP A 246 39.21 -22.12 10.60
N PRO A 247 38.08 -21.53 10.15
CA PRO A 247 38.07 -20.26 9.43
C PRO A 247 38.28 -19.00 10.29
N PHE A 248 38.58 -19.10 11.58
CA PHE A 248 38.77 -17.92 12.43
C PHE A 248 40.11 -17.93 13.17
N ASP A 249 41.21 -17.74 12.44
CA ASP A 249 42.47 -17.32 13.05
C ASP A 249 43.22 -16.31 12.16
N VAL A 250 43.09 -15.02 12.50
CA VAL A 250 43.98 -13.98 11.94
C VAL A 250 44.59 -13.21 13.10
N ALA A 251 45.89 -13.40 13.24
CA ALA A 251 46.75 -12.88 14.27
C ALA A 251 46.71 -11.33 14.39
N ALA A 252 46.73 -10.89 15.64
CA ALA A 252 46.85 -9.52 16.07
C ALA A 252 48.19 -8.87 15.66
N THR A 253 48.13 -7.62 15.19
CA THR A 253 49.23 -6.64 15.26
C THR A 253 48.67 -5.27 15.69
N PRO A 254 49.49 -4.42 16.34
CA PRO A 254 49.04 -3.53 17.41
C PRO A 254 48.43 -2.20 16.95
N THR A 255 47.39 -1.78 17.69
CA THR A 255 46.65 -0.52 17.56
C THR A 255 47.51 0.71 17.89
N PRO A 256 47.53 1.77 17.05
CA PRO A 256 48.13 3.05 17.40
C PRO A 256 47.25 3.85 18.38
N THR A 257 47.90 4.48 19.36
CA THR A 257 47.32 5.35 20.38
C THR A 257 46.59 6.56 19.78
N PRO A 258 45.36 6.90 20.22
CA PRO A 258 44.66 8.07 19.72
C PRO A 258 45.25 9.37 20.29
N GLN A 259 45.58 10.28 19.37
CA GLN A 259 46.05 11.64 19.63
C GLN A 259 44.84 12.55 19.92
N ALA A 260 44.93 13.39 20.95
CA ALA A 260 43.87 14.28 21.38
C ALA A 260 43.51 15.34 20.32
N ALA A 261 42.21 15.52 20.06
CA ALA A 261 41.68 16.60 19.22
C ALA A 261 41.66 17.95 19.98
N PRO A 262 41.91 19.08 19.29
CA PRO A 262 41.92 20.42 19.90
C PRO A 262 40.53 20.96 20.24
N GLN A 263 40.46 21.75 21.31
CA GLN A 263 39.25 22.38 21.86
C GLN A 263 38.64 23.41 20.89
N ALA A 264 37.31 23.42 20.80
CA ALA A 264 36.51 24.43 20.09
C ALA A 264 36.46 25.76 20.88
N PRO A 265 36.46 26.92 20.20
CA PRO A 265 36.36 28.22 20.87
C PRO A 265 34.93 28.55 21.32
N ALA A 266 34.82 29.21 22.46
CA ALA A 266 33.59 29.66 23.09
C ALA A 266 32.82 30.69 22.22
N SER A 267 31.52 30.48 22.08
CA SER A 267 30.59 31.41 21.42
C SER A 267 30.04 32.41 22.44
N LEU A 268 30.19 33.70 22.13
CA LEU A 268 29.64 34.83 22.89
C LEU A 268 28.22 35.13 22.39
N GLU A 269 27.23 35.16 23.28
CA GLU A 269 25.89 35.65 22.99
C GLU A 269 25.82 37.19 23.06
N PRO A 270 25.17 37.87 22.10
CA PRO A 270 24.76 39.27 22.22
C PRO A 270 23.29 39.42 22.68
N PRO A 271 22.89 40.61 23.22
CA PRO A 271 21.76 40.75 24.14
C PRO A 271 20.41 40.97 23.44
N VAL A 272 19.34 40.54 24.12
CA VAL A 272 17.94 40.72 23.72
C VAL A 272 17.40 42.06 24.26
N PRO A 273 16.82 42.96 23.44
CA PRO A 273 16.12 44.14 23.93
C PRO A 273 14.64 43.83 24.20
N SER A 274 14.13 44.29 25.35
CA SER A 274 12.72 44.25 25.73
C SER A 274 11.93 45.42 25.11
N PHE A 275 10.74 45.15 24.59
CA PHE A 275 9.77 46.19 24.22
C PHE A 275 8.40 45.89 24.85
N ASP A 276 7.87 46.88 25.57
CA ASP A 276 6.52 46.91 26.14
C ASP A 276 5.46 47.05 25.03
N ALA A 277 4.33 46.34 25.21
CA ALA A 277 3.19 46.37 24.31
C ALA A 277 2.27 47.57 24.59
N PRO A 278 1.82 48.33 23.58
CA PRO A 278 0.71 49.26 23.74
C PRO A 278 -0.64 48.55 23.51
N ALA A 279 -1.64 48.98 24.28
CA ALA A 279 -3.03 48.58 24.12
C ALA A 279 -3.62 49.11 22.81
N TYR A 280 -4.38 48.27 22.09
CA TYR A 280 -5.21 48.68 20.96
C TYR A 280 -6.68 48.37 21.23
N GLU A 281 -7.51 49.41 21.14
CA GLU A 281 -8.97 49.36 21.09
C GLU A 281 -9.44 48.84 19.72
N VAL A 282 -10.50 48.04 19.72
CA VAL A 282 -11.13 47.49 18.50
C VAL A 282 -12.25 48.44 18.06
N PRO A 283 -12.26 48.94 16.81
CA PRO A 283 -13.37 49.72 16.29
C PRO A 283 -14.49 48.80 15.78
N VAL A 284 -15.73 49.13 16.14
CA VAL A 284 -16.96 48.56 15.61
C VAL A 284 -17.27 49.22 14.27
N PHE A 285 -17.60 48.45 13.23
CA PHE A 285 -18.14 48.98 11.97
C PHE A 285 -19.48 48.34 11.64
N ASP A 286 -20.44 49.21 11.30
CA ASP A 286 -21.83 48.95 10.95
C ASP A 286 -22.01 48.17 9.64
N ALA A 287 -23.07 47.35 9.60
CA ALA A 287 -23.52 46.63 8.41
C ALA A 287 -24.29 47.55 7.44
N PRO A 288 -24.14 47.37 6.11
CA PRO A 288 -24.91 48.13 5.13
C PRO A 288 -26.32 47.56 4.90
N ALA A 289 -27.24 48.47 4.59
CA ALA A 289 -28.68 48.28 4.43
C ALA A 289 -29.10 47.62 3.10
N ASP A 290 -30.28 47.02 3.15
CA ASP A 290 -30.97 46.23 2.13
C ASP A 290 -31.28 46.96 0.80
N GLU A 291 -31.11 46.24 -0.32
CA GLU A 291 -31.86 46.48 -1.56
C GLU A 291 -32.51 45.18 -2.06
N GLU A 292 -33.73 45.37 -2.56
CA GLU A 292 -34.88 44.49 -2.68
C GLU A 292 -34.77 43.44 -3.81
N THR A 293 -34.93 42.15 -3.51
CA THR A 293 -35.27 41.10 -4.51
C THR A 293 -36.36 40.17 -4.00
N ALA A 294 -37.27 39.81 -4.91
CA ALA A 294 -38.59 39.20 -4.67
C ALA A 294 -38.57 37.79 -4.00
N PRO A 295 -39.70 37.36 -3.39
CA PRO A 295 -39.72 36.20 -2.50
C PRO A 295 -39.74 34.85 -3.25
N PRO A 296 -39.01 33.83 -2.77
CA PRO A 296 -39.25 32.44 -3.16
C PRO A 296 -40.53 31.90 -2.48
N SER A 297 -41.23 30.99 -3.17
CA SER A 297 -42.45 30.33 -2.70
C SER A 297 -42.21 29.41 -1.50
N PRO A 298 -43.22 29.17 -0.62
CA PRO A 298 -43.02 28.63 0.71
C PRO A 298 -42.71 27.13 0.70
N LEU A 299 -41.58 26.75 1.30
CA LEU A 299 -41.37 25.40 1.81
C LEU A 299 -42.02 25.31 3.19
N ASP A 300 -42.84 24.27 3.35
CA ASP A 300 -43.69 23.99 4.51
C ASP A 300 -42.92 23.96 5.83
N GLU A 301 -43.52 24.57 6.85
CA GLU A 301 -43.01 24.66 8.21
C GLU A 301 -43.13 23.31 8.95
N GLY A 302 -42.04 22.93 9.63
CA GLY A 302 -42.08 22.49 11.02
C GLY A 302 -42.49 21.05 11.36
N VAL A 303 -41.48 20.21 11.60
CA VAL A 303 -41.50 19.33 12.80
C VAL A 303 -40.14 19.42 13.48
N VAL A 304 -40.10 20.10 14.63
CA VAL A 304 -38.98 20.01 15.57
C VAL A 304 -39.17 18.72 16.35
N GLU A 305 -38.53 17.63 15.95
CA GLU A 305 -38.54 16.38 16.72
C GLU A 305 -37.43 16.39 17.77
N THR A 306 -37.85 16.32 19.04
CA THR A 306 -36.98 16.06 20.19
C THR A 306 -36.35 14.67 20.09
N PRO A 307 -35.08 14.49 20.52
CA PRO A 307 -34.42 13.19 20.47
C PRO A 307 -35.04 12.21 21.46
N GLY A 308 -35.67 11.15 20.94
CA GLY A 308 -36.07 9.98 21.72
C GLY A 308 -34.86 9.09 22.07
N PRO A 309 -34.92 8.31 23.16
CA PRO A 309 -33.83 7.42 23.55
C PRO A 309 -33.79 6.23 22.58
N LEU A 310 -32.59 5.90 22.07
CA LEU A 310 -32.27 4.96 20.98
C LEU A 310 -32.29 5.60 19.57
N GLY A 311 -31.33 6.49 19.33
CA GLY A 311 -31.13 7.18 18.06
C GLY A 311 -30.70 6.28 16.90
N ILE A 312 -31.68 5.76 16.14
CA ILE A 312 -31.49 5.29 14.78
C ILE A 312 -32.35 6.16 13.86
N ARG A 313 -31.71 6.96 12.99
CA ARG A 313 -32.38 7.59 11.85
C ARG A 313 -32.37 6.60 10.66
N PRO A 314 -33.47 6.44 9.90
CA PRO A 314 -33.50 5.56 8.74
C PRO A 314 -32.62 6.08 7.60
N LEU A 315 -31.81 5.19 7.03
CA LEU A 315 -30.99 5.38 5.84
C LEU A 315 -31.86 5.36 4.56
N ALA A 316 -32.88 6.22 4.50
CA ALA A 316 -33.66 6.47 3.30
C ALA A 316 -33.20 7.81 2.70
N THR A 317 -32.00 7.86 2.14
CA THR A 317 -31.91 7.85 0.68
C THR A 317 -31.52 6.47 0.17
N ARG A 318 -32.53 5.59 0.03
CA ARG A 318 -32.40 4.33 -0.71
C ARG A 318 -32.08 4.67 -2.16
N ILE A 319 -30.83 4.43 -2.56
CA ILE A 319 -30.40 4.55 -3.95
C ILE A 319 -31.06 3.38 -4.70
N ALA A 320 -31.79 3.74 -5.76
CA ALA A 320 -32.62 2.89 -6.63
C ALA A 320 -32.08 1.47 -6.87
N LEU A 321 -32.62 0.52 -6.12
CA LEU A 321 -32.73 -0.92 -6.42
C LEU A 321 -34.04 -1.38 -5.78
N GLU A 322 -35.16 -0.76 -6.19
CA GLU A 322 -36.49 -1.10 -5.66
C GLU A 322 -37.10 -2.35 -6.34
N ASP A 323 -36.51 -2.85 -7.42
CA ASP A 323 -37.12 -3.93 -8.23
C ASP A 323 -36.65 -5.37 -7.88
N GLU A 324 -35.67 -5.57 -6.99
CA GLU A 324 -35.13 -6.92 -6.66
C GLU A 324 -35.23 -7.34 -5.18
N PHE A 325 -35.48 -6.42 -4.24
CA PHE A 325 -35.58 -6.77 -2.82
C PHE A 325 -37.02 -7.15 -2.45
N ASP A 326 -37.26 -8.42 -2.09
CA ASP A 326 -38.53 -8.91 -1.56
C ASP A 326 -38.57 -8.77 -0.02
N PRO A 327 -39.28 -7.76 0.54
CA PRO A 327 -39.32 -7.53 1.98
C PRO A 327 -40.10 -8.61 2.73
N GLU A 328 -41.14 -9.18 2.11
CA GLU A 328 -41.98 -10.20 2.74
C GLU A 328 -41.23 -11.53 2.81
N GLY A 329 -40.60 -11.94 1.71
CA GLY A 329 -39.71 -13.11 1.70
C GLY A 329 -38.53 -12.97 2.65
N HIS A 330 -37.94 -11.78 2.78
CA HIS A 330 -36.85 -11.55 3.75
C HIS A 330 -37.34 -11.63 5.20
N MET A 331 -38.53 -11.11 5.53
CA MET A 331 -39.08 -11.23 6.87
C MET A 331 -39.35 -12.71 7.23
N ALA A 332 -39.87 -13.48 6.29
CA ALA A 332 -40.07 -14.92 6.48
C ALA A 332 -38.74 -15.65 6.75
N GLN A 333 -37.65 -15.30 6.03
CA GLN A 333 -36.31 -15.82 6.31
C GLN A 333 -35.86 -15.51 7.73
N VAL A 334 -36.02 -14.27 8.18
CA VAL A 334 -35.65 -13.84 9.55
C VAL A 334 -36.43 -14.62 10.61
N ASP A 335 -37.73 -14.80 10.41
CA ASP A 335 -38.58 -15.53 11.35
C ASP A 335 -38.22 -17.02 11.45
N VAL A 336 -37.98 -17.67 10.32
CA VAL A 336 -37.57 -19.09 10.28
C VAL A 336 -36.16 -19.26 10.85
N ALA A 337 -35.23 -18.37 10.52
CA ALA A 337 -33.87 -18.41 11.07
C ALA A 337 -33.86 -18.28 12.60
N ARG A 338 -34.73 -17.43 13.17
CA ARG A 338 -34.90 -17.32 14.63
C ARG A 338 -35.32 -18.66 15.24
N VAL A 339 -36.34 -19.32 14.67
CA VAL A 339 -36.81 -20.63 15.16
C VAL A 339 -35.76 -21.73 14.94
N PHE A 340 -34.97 -21.66 13.87
CA PHE A 340 -33.86 -22.57 13.63
C PHE A 340 -32.80 -22.49 14.74
N PHE A 341 -32.36 -21.29 15.11
CA PHE A 341 -31.37 -21.08 16.17
C PHE A 341 -31.91 -21.31 17.60
N GLU A 342 -33.23 -21.37 17.80
CA GLU A 342 -33.82 -21.87 19.05
C GLU A 342 -33.61 -23.39 19.23
N ARG A 343 -33.35 -24.11 18.14
CA ARG A 343 -33.22 -25.58 18.12
C ARG A 343 -31.79 -26.07 17.91
N VAL A 344 -30.99 -25.32 17.18
CA VAL A 344 -29.61 -25.67 16.81
C VAL A 344 -28.66 -24.70 17.48
N GLY A 345 -27.77 -25.22 18.34
CA GLY A 345 -26.69 -24.42 18.90
C GLY A 345 -25.66 -24.02 17.85
N GLU A 346 -25.00 -22.87 18.05
CA GLU A 346 -23.93 -22.38 17.15
C GLU A 346 -22.81 -23.42 16.96
N ASP A 347 -22.44 -24.10 18.05
CA ASP A 347 -21.37 -25.12 18.06
C ASP A 347 -21.73 -26.39 17.27
N GLU A 348 -22.99 -26.57 16.90
CA GLU A 348 -23.46 -27.72 16.11
C GLU A 348 -23.34 -27.50 14.61
N LEU A 349 -23.08 -26.27 14.17
CA LEU A 349 -23.01 -25.91 12.75
C LEU A 349 -21.60 -26.13 12.21
N PRO A 350 -21.46 -26.71 11.00
CA PRO A 350 -20.17 -27.06 10.46
C PRO A 350 -19.36 -25.81 10.12
N LEU A 351 -18.09 -25.82 10.50
CA LEU A 351 -17.10 -24.83 10.08
C LEU A 351 -16.35 -25.27 8.81
N SER A 352 -16.57 -26.50 8.34
CA SER A 352 -16.07 -26.97 7.05
C SER A 352 -16.79 -26.25 5.92
N TYR A 353 -16.01 -25.90 4.90
CA TYR A 353 -16.50 -25.34 3.65
C TYR A 353 -15.60 -25.83 2.50
N PRO A 354 -16.15 -26.42 1.41
CA PRO A 354 -17.58 -26.67 1.15
C PRO A 354 -18.23 -27.64 2.16
N PRO A 355 -19.56 -27.59 2.32
CA PRO A 355 -20.27 -28.37 3.33
C PRO A 355 -20.34 -29.86 2.98
N GLU A 356 -20.42 -30.72 4.01
CA GLU A 356 -20.65 -32.16 3.83
C GLU A 356 -22.12 -32.45 3.51
N GLU A 357 -22.38 -33.45 2.65
CA GLU A 357 -23.74 -33.82 2.22
C GLU A 357 -24.63 -34.25 3.40
N SER A 358 -24.04 -34.86 4.44
CA SER A 358 -24.75 -35.27 5.66
C SER A 358 -25.23 -34.09 6.49
N ASP A 359 -24.44 -33.02 6.58
CA ASP A 359 -24.82 -31.80 7.29
C ASP A 359 -25.95 -31.10 6.56
N ARG A 360 -25.86 -31.03 5.23
CA ARG A 360 -26.90 -30.47 4.38
C ARG A 360 -28.27 -31.12 4.63
N ALA A 361 -28.35 -32.45 4.57
CA ALA A 361 -29.59 -33.17 4.81
C ALA A 361 -30.13 -33.01 6.24
N ARG A 362 -29.23 -32.91 7.24
CA ARG A 362 -29.62 -32.68 8.64
C ARG A 362 -30.28 -31.31 8.80
N PHE A 363 -29.67 -30.24 8.31
CA PHE A 363 -30.19 -28.89 8.48
C PHE A 363 -31.39 -28.59 7.61
N GLU A 364 -31.49 -29.22 6.43
CA GLU A 364 -32.69 -29.16 5.59
C GLU A 364 -33.94 -29.58 6.38
N ASN A 365 -33.91 -30.74 7.06
CA ASN A 365 -35.02 -31.20 7.90
C ASN A 365 -35.34 -30.21 9.04
N THR A 366 -34.32 -29.66 9.70
CA THR A 366 -34.54 -28.70 10.80
C THR A 366 -35.16 -27.38 10.32
N ILE A 367 -34.75 -26.90 9.14
CA ILE A 367 -35.34 -25.72 8.50
C ILE A 367 -36.79 -26.01 8.11
N ASP A 368 -37.06 -27.22 7.59
CA ASP A 368 -38.40 -27.70 7.25
C ASP A 368 -39.37 -27.60 8.43
N GLU A 369 -38.96 -28.13 9.58
CA GLU A 369 -39.70 -28.07 10.85
C GLU A 369 -39.81 -26.63 11.40
N ALA A 370 -38.87 -25.74 11.08
CA ALA A 370 -38.94 -24.33 11.48
C ALA A 370 -39.99 -23.57 10.64
N ILE A 371 -40.08 -23.87 9.35
CA ILE A 371 -41.12 -23.31 8.46
C ILE A 371 -42.52 -23.74 8.93
N GLU A 372 -42.70 -24.98 9.36
CA GLU A 372 -44.00 -25.45 9.89
C GLU A 372 -44.46 -24.66 11.12
N VAL A 373 -43.53 -24.23 11.98
CA VAL A 373 -43.83 -23.44 13.18
C VAL A 373 -44.17 -21.99 12.85
N VAL A 374 -43.41 -21.37 11.93
CA VAL A 374 -43.67 -19.99 11.50
C VAL A 374 -44.97 -19.88 10.69
N GLY A 375 -45.30 -20.93 9.94
CA GLY A 375 -46.43 -20.97 9.02
C GLY A 375 -46.01 -20.59 7.59
N PRO A 376 -46.81 -21.00 6.58
CA PRO A 376 -46.44 -20.82 5.17
C PRO A 376 -46.38 -19.34 4.80
N SER A 377 -45.17 -18.87 4.50
CA SER A 377 -44.90 -17.53 3.97
C SER A 377 -44.12 -17.68 2.67
N GLY A 378 -44.77 -17.43 1.52
CA GLY A 378 -44.12 -17.46 0.21
C GLY A 378 -43.80 -18.86 -0.35
N ASP A 379 -42.76 -18.93 -1.17
CA ASP A 379 -42.27 -20.16 -1.78
C ASP A 379 -41.39 -20.95 -0.79
N ARG A 380 -41.91 -22.09 -0.36
CA ARG A 380 -41.29 -22.95 0.65
C ARG A 380 -39.97 -23.54 0.20
N GLU A 381 -39.87 -23.99 -1.06
CA GLU A 381 -38.64 -24.62 -1.58
C GLU A 381 -37.52 -23.57 -1.66
N ALA A 382 -37.84 -22.37 -2.14
CA ALA A 382 -36.89 -21.26 -2.20
C ALA A 382 -36.41 -20.80 -0.82
N LEU A 383 -37.28 -20.85 0.19
CA LEU A 383 -36.96 -20.50 1.57
C LEU A 383 -36.01 -21.52 2.21
N ILE A 384 -36.26 -22.82 1.99
CA ILE A 384 -35.38 -23.90 2.44
C ILE A 384 -34.01 -23.75 1.80
N GLU A 385 -33.94 -23.60 0.48
CA GLU A 385 -32.68 -23.46 -0.25
C GLU A 385 -31.87 -22.27 0.27
N THR A 386 -32.50 -21.10 0.43
CA THR A 386 -31.82 -19.88 0.89
C THR A 386 -31.25 -20.03 2.31
N LEU A 387 -32.04 -20.56 3.25
CA LEU A 387 -31.59 -20.75 4.63
C LEU A 387 -30.57 -21.87 4.75
N LEU A 388 -30.67 -22.89 3.90
CA LEU A 388 -29.68 -23.96 3.86
C LEU A 388 -28.33 -23.42 3.39
N THR A 389 -28.29 -22.56 2.37
CA THR A 389 -27.07 -21.86 1.93
C THR A 389 -26.46 -21.01 3.04
N GLU A 390 -27.26 -20.37 3.90
CA GLU A 390 -26.75 -19.65 5.08
C GLU A 390 -26.25 -20.60 6.17
N ALA A 391 -26.99 -21.69 6.43
CA ALA A 391 -26.68 -22.65 7.47
C ALA A 391 -25.41 -23.46 7.19
N VAL A 392 -25.12 -23.81 5.94
CA VAL A 392 -23.96 -24.65 5.59
C VAL A 392 -22.92 -23.97 4.69
N GLY A 393 -23.25 -22.87 4.03
CA GLY A 393 -22.38 -22.15 3.09
C GLY A 393 -21.90 -20.78 3.59
N LEU A 394 -21.64 -19.86 2.67
CA LEU A 394 -21.32 -18.45 2.97
C LEU A 394 -22.57 -17.54 2.90
N GLY A 395 -23.76 -18.13 2.80
CA GLY A 395 -25.03 -17.40 2.71
C GLY A 395 -25.12 -16.52 1.44
N PRO A 396 -25.70 -15.31 1.52
CA PRO A 396 -25.87 -14.44 0.35
C PRO A 396 -24.55 -14.06 -0.32
N VAL A 397 -23.42 -14.14 0.39
CA VAL A 397 -22.09 -13.81 -0.15
C VAL A 397 -21.71 -14.71 -1.33
N GLU A 398 -22.12 -15.98 -1.35
CA GLU A 398 -21.82 -16.91 -2.47
C GLU A 398 -22.35 -16.36 -3.79
N SER A 399 -23.61 -15.95 -3.82
CA SER A 399 -24.24 -15.39 -5.03
C SER A 399 -23.51 -14.17 -5.57
N TYR A 400 -22.94 -13.33 -4.70
CA TYR A 400 -22.17 -12.15 -5.10
C TYR A 400 -20.72 -12.49 -5.49
N LEU A 401 -20.16 -13.57 -4.94
CA LEU A 401 -18.87 -14.11 -5.38
C LEU A 401 -18.98 -14.70 -6.79
N ASP A 402 -20.12 -15.30 -7.14
CA ASP A 402 -20.34 -15.86 -8.48
C ASP A 402 -20.65 -14.80 -9.54
N ASP A 403 -21.30 -13.70 -9.16
CA ASP A 403 -21.69 -12.62 -10.09
C ASP A 403 -20.47 -11.90 -10.72
N PRO A 404 -20.20 -12.06 -12.03
CA PRO A 404 -19.04 -11.44 -12.68
C PRO A 404 -19.05 -9.90 -12.68
N GLU A 405 -20.22 -9.27 -12.51
CA GLU A 405 -20.37 -7.82 -12.49
C GLU A 405 -19.99 -7.21 -11.12
N VAL A 406 -19.97 -8.03 -10.06
CA VAL A 406 -19.56 -7.60 -8.71
C VAL A 406 -18.04 -7.60 -8.62
N GLN A 407 -17.49 -6.44 -8.27
CA GLN A 407 -16.05 -6.18 -8.14
C GLN A 407 -15.58 -6.30 -6.68
N ALA A 408 -16.45 -5.99 -5.71
CA ALA A 408 -16.19 -6.08 -4.28
C ALA A 408 -17.49 -6.23 -3.49
N ILE A 409 -17.42 -6.85 -2.31
CA ILE A 409 -18.53 -7.07 -1.39
C ILE A 409 -18.10 -6.54 -0.02
N TYR A 410 -18.89 -5.66 0.57
CA TYR A 410 -18.66 -5.10 1.90
C TYR A 410 -19.83 -5.50 2.80
N VAL A 411 -19.56 -6.39 3.76
CA VAL A 411 -20.52 -6.80 4.78
C VAL A 411 -20.21 -6.02 6.04
N ASN A 412 -20.96 -4.95 6.28
CA ASN A 412 -20.77 -4.10 7.45
C ASN A 412 -21.55 -4.61 8.67
N ARG A 413 -22.62 -5.38 8.43
CA ARG A 413 -23.44 -6.09 9.41
C ARG A 413 -24.24 -7.18 8.66
N PHE A 414 -24.82 -8.14 9.38
CA PHE A 414 -25.61 -9.22 8.78
C PHE A 414 -26.71 -8.72 7.83
N ASP A 415 -27.39 -7.62 8.20
CA ASP A 415 -28.46 -6.97 7.43
C ASP A 415 -27.98 -5.77 6.58
N ARG A 416 -26.66 -5.57 6.44
CA ARG A 416 -26.07 -4.43 5.72
C ARG A 416 -24.91 -4.86 4.85
N ILE A 417 -25.24 -5.26 3.63
CA ILE A 417 -24.29 -5.61 2.58
C ILE A 417 -24.30 -4.54 1.48
N ILE A 418 -23.12 -4.12 1.05
CA ILE A 418 -22.89 -3.14 -0.01
C ILE A 418 -22.01 -3.81 -1.07
N LEU A 419 -22.40 -3.71 -2.34
CA LEU A 419 -21.65 -4.24 -3.47
C LEU A 419 -20.96 -3.10 -4.21
N ARG A 420 -19.80 -3.40 -4.80
CA ARG A 420 -19.21 -2.54 -5.84
C ARG A 420 -19.51 -3.13 -7.21
N ARG A 421 -20.35 -2.46 -7.99
CA ARG A 421 -20.74 -2.86 -9.36
C ARG A 421 -20.53 -1.70 -10.32
N GLY A 422 -19.88 -1.93 -11.46
CA GLY A 422 -19.58 -0.86 -12.43
C GLY A 422 -18.82 0.33 -11.82
N GLY A 423 -17.94 0.08 -10.84
CA GLY A 423 -17.19 1.12 -10.12
C GLY A 423 -17.97 1.90 -9.05
N LYS A 424 -19.30 1.73 -8.96
CA LYS A 424 -20.19 2.41 -8.01
C LYS A 424 -20.53 1.50 -6.83
N LEU A 425 -20.86 2.10 -5.69
CA LEU A 425 -21.39 1.38 -4.52
C LEU A 425 -22.91 1.29 -4.63
N VAL A 426 -23.45 0.08 -4.48
CA VAL A 426 -24.89 -0.22 -4.50
C VAL A 426 -25.25 -1.09 -3.30
N ILE A 427 -26.45 -0.92 -2.75
CA ILE A 427 -26.94 -1.78 -1.66
C ILE A 427 -27.24 -3.16 -2.23
N ALA A 428 -26.87 -4.22 -1.52
CA ALA A 428 -27.11 -5.58 -1.98
C ALA A 428 -28.62 -5.94 -1.83
N PRO A 429 -29.22 -6.64 -2.82
CA PRO A 429 -30.64 -7.02 -2.78
C PRO A 429 -30.92 -8.20 -1.83
N ARG A 430 -29.90 -8.92 -1.35
CA ARG A 430 -30.00 -9.99 -0.36
C ARG A 430 -28.98 -9.79 0.75
N VAL A 431 -29.40 -10.02 1.98
CA VAL A 431 -28.59 -9.90 3.20
C VAL A 431 -28.81 -11.14 4.06
N PHE A 432 -27.98 -11.35 5.08
CA PHE A 432 -28.14 -12.51 5.95
C PHE A 432 -29.46 -12.42 6.72
N SER A 433 -30.10 -13.56 6.94
CA SER A 433 -31.34 -13.64 7.72
C SER A 433 -31.11 -13.53 9.23
N HIS A 434 -29.90 -13.87 9.71
CA HIS A 434 -29.57 -13.85 11.13
C HIS A 434 -28.08 -13.49 11.37
N PRO A 435 -27.74 -12.76 12.45
CA PRO A 435 -26.34 -12.42 12.77
C PRO A 435 -25.42 -13.63 12.91
N GLU A 436 -25.90 -14.75 13.45
CA GLU A 436 -25.08 -15.95 13.59
C GLU A 436 -24.71 -16.62 12.27
N PHE A 437 -25.53 -16.48 11.22
CA PHE A 437 -25.13 -16.96 9.90
C PHE A 437 -23.94 -16.16 9.34
N LEU A 438 -23.86 -14.86 9.60
CA LEU A 438 -22.67 -14.07 9.26
C LEU A 438 -21.46 -14.50 10.11
N THR A 439 -21.65 -14.76 11.42
CA THR A 439 -20.60 -15.31 12.28
C THR A 439 -20.02 -16.61 11.72
N LEU A 440 -20.89 -17.53 11.29
CA LEU A 440 -20.47 -18.81 10.72
C LEU A 440 -19.78 -18.63 9.37
N ALA A 441 -20.33 -17.80 8.47
CA ALA A 441 -19.69 -17.48 7.21
C ALA A 441 -18.28 -16.90 7.42
N ALA A 442 -18.12 -15.97 8.37
CA ALA A 442 -16.81 -15.40 8.71
C ALA A 442 -15.83 -16.46 9.24
N ARG A 443 -16.28 -17.37 10.11
CA ARG A 443 -15.45 -18.47 10.63
C ARG A 443 -15.07 -19.48 9.55
N ARG A 444 -16.00 -19.85 8.66
CA ARG A 444 -15.72 -20.72 7.51
C ARG A 444 -14.66 -20.12 6.60
N LEU A 445 -14.76 -18.81 6.32
CA LEU A 445 -13.75 -18.09 5.53
C LEU A 445 -12.38 -18.07 6.22
N LEU A 446 -12.32 -17.87 7.55
CA LEU A 446 -11.07 -17.88 8.31
C LEU A 446 -10.38 -19.25 8.35
N GLY A 447 -11.15 -20.33 8.21
CA GLY A 447 -10.67 -21.70 8.37
C GLY A 447 -10.21 -22.01 9.81
N PRO A 448 -9.63 -23.20 10.04
CA PRO A 448 -9.07 -23.57 11.33
C PRO A 448 -7.85 -22.69 11.66
N GLN A 449 -7.92 -21.94 12.76
CA GLN A 449 -6.89 -21.00 13.20
C GLN A 449 -6.39 -21.35 14.61
N ASP A 450 -5.08 -21.47 14.79
CA ASP A 450 -4.44 -21.59 16.11
C ASP A 450 -4.37 -20.21 16.80
N GLY A 451 -5.51 -19.79 17.33
CA GLY A 451 -5.71 -18.50 18.00
C GLY A 451 -6.30 -17.43 17.09
N VAL A 452 -7.37 -16.78 17.55
CA VAL A 452 -8.11 -15.79 16.76
C VAL A 452 -7.39 -14.43 16.83
N SER A 453 -6.74 -14.01 15.74
CA SER A 453 -6.51 -12.58 15.58
C SER A 453 -7.87 -11.94 15.30
N PRO A 454 -8.26 -10.88 16.02
CA PRO A 454 -9.57 -10.27 15.82
C PRO A 454 -9.69 -9.54 14.47
N ALA A 455 -8.60 -9.44 13.70
CA ALA A 455 -8.61 -9.03 12.30
C ALA A 455 -7.60 -9.90 11.53
N ASP A 456 -8.05 -10.52 10.45
CA ASP A 456 -7.24 -11.38 9.59
C ASP A 456 -7.58 -11.17 8.10
N GLU A 457 -6.62 -11.49 7.24
CA GLU A 457 -6.78 -11.49 5.78
C GLU A 457 -6.66 -12.93 5.26
N VAL A 458 -7.68 -13.38 4.53
CA VAL A 458 -7.73 -14.68 3.87
C VAL A 458 -7.62 -14.47 2.36
N ARG A 459 -6.92 -15.39 1.69
CA ARG A 459 -6.78 -15.39 0.22
C ARG A 459 -7.20 -16.72 -0.35
N PHE A 460 -8.02 -16.67 -1.39
CA PHE A 460 -8.45 -17.82 -2.17
C PHE A 460 -7.53 -18.04 -3.38
N GLY A 461 -7.52 -19.27 -3.90
CA GLY A 461 -6.68 -19.65 -5.05
C GLY A 461 -7.02 -18.92 -6.35
N ASP A 462 -8.23 -18.36 -6.46
CA ASP A 462 -8.67 -17.52 -7.59
C ASP A 462 -8.16 -16.06 -7.49
N GLY A 463 -7.50 -15.69 -6.38
CA GLY A 463 -7.05 -14.33 -6.11
C GLY A 463 -8.07 -13.45 -5.38
N THR A 464 -9.22 -14.01 -4.97
CA THR A 464 -10.18 -13.30 -4.12
C THR A 464 -9.57 -13.08 -2.74
N ARG A 465 -9.66 -11.84 -2.24
CA ARG A 465 -9.18 -11.45 -0.91
C ARG A 465 -10.33 -11.14 0.00
N VAL A 466 -10.24 -11.60 1.23
CA VAL A 466 -11.24 -11.35 2.28
C VAL A 466 -10.51 -10.81 3.50
N HIS A 467 -10.80 -9.55 3.85
CA HIS A 467 -10.43 -9.01 5.14
C HIS A 467 -11.60 -9.18 6.11
N ILE A 468 -11.35 -9.82 7.24
CA ILE A 468 -12.36 -10.19 8.23
C ILE A 468 -11.98 -9.55 9.54
N VAL A 469 -12.94 -8.84 10.15
CA VAL A 469 -12.81 -8.32 11.51
C VAL A 469 -13.88 -8.96 12.38
N MET A 470 -13.43 -9.65 13.43
CA MET A 470 -14.29 -10.35 14.37
C MET A 470 -14.51 -9.51 15.65
N PRO A 471 -15.60 -9.77 16.40
CA PRO A 471 -15.72 -9.28 17.77
C PRO A 471 -14.50 -9.69 18.63
N PRO A 472 -14.04 -8.84 19.58
CA PRO A 472 -14.68 -7.60 20.03
C PRO A 472 -14.28 -6.35 19.24
N LEU A 473 -13.46 -6.44 18.18
CA LEU A 473 -13.09 -5.26 17.38
C LEU A 473 -14.26 -4.75 16.54
N ALA A 474 -15.06 -5.67 16.00
CA ALA A 474 -16.31 -5.34 15.33
C ALA A 474 -17.47 -5.46 16.34
N VAL A 475 -17.97 -4.31 16.79
CA VAL A 475 -18.94 -4.22 17.92
C VAL A 475 -20.31 -4.83 17.55
N ASP A 476 -20.76 -4.64 16.31
CA ASP A 476 -22.09 -5.05 15.84
C ASP A 476 -22.10 -6.44 15.17
N GLY A 477 -21.10 -7.28 15.45
CA GLY A 477 -20.86 -8.56 14.78
C GLY A 477 -19.73 -8.48 13.74
N PRO A 478 -19.40 -9.59 13.06
CA PRO A 478 -18.30 -9.62 12.10
C PRO A 478 -18.45 -8.62 10.95
N VAL A 479 -17.32 -8.11 10.45
CA VAL A 479 -17.27 -7.26 9.27
C VAL A 479 -16.39 -7.92 8.22
N LEU A 480 -16.89 -8.00 6.97
CA LEU A 480 -16.17 -8.59 5.84
C LEU A 480 -15.93 -7.53 4.77
N SER A 481 -14.71 -7.47 4.24
CA SER A 481 -14.37 -6.71 3.04
C SER A 481 -13.75 -7.67 2.02
N ILE A 482 -14.53 -8.03 1.02
CA ILE A 482 -14.18 -9.00 -0.02
C ILE A 482 -13.87 -8.26 -1.31
N ARG A 483 -12.71 -8.54 -1.89
CA ARG A 483 -12.27 -7.99 -3.17
C ARG A 483 -12.00 -9.12 -4.15
N LYS A 484 -12.77 -9.13 -5.23
CA LYS A 484 -12.63 -10.13 -6.30
C LYS A 484 -11.48 -9.76 -7.24
N PRO A 485 -10.82 -10.74 -7.86
CA PRO A 485 -9.85 -10.47 -8.91
C PRO A 485 -10.52 -9.73 -10.07
N ARG A 486 -9.79 -8.82 -10.71
CA ARG A 486 -10.29 -8.13 -11.92
C ARG A 486 -10.27 -9.11 -13.09
N ARG A 487 -11.44 -9.61 -13.49
CA ARG A 487 -11.60 -10.54 -14.62
C ARG A 487 -11.32 -9.89 -15.98
N TYR A 488 -11.78 -8.65 -16.18
CA TYR A 488 -11.51 -7.92 -17.43
C TYR A 488 -10.32 -6.97 -17.25
N GLN A 489 -9.29 -7.18 -18.08
CA GLN A 489 -8.10 -6.35 -18.13
C GLN A 489 -7.82 -6.01 -19.59
N PRO A 490 -8.09 -4.75 -20.00
CA PRO A 490 -8.05 -4.39 -21.41
C PRO A 490 -6.65 -4.51 -22.01
N SER A 491 -6.58 -4.86 -23.29
CA SER A 491 -5.33 -4.78 -24.05
C SER A 491 -4.96 -3.31 -24.33
N LEU A 492 -3.73 -3.07 -24.77
CA LEU A 492 -3.31 -1.71 -25.15
C LEU A 492 -4.16 -1.16 -26.32
N ASP A 493 -4.55 -2.04 -27.26
CA ASP A 493 -5.39 -1.66 -28.40
C ASP A 493 -6.83 -1.35 -27.99
N GLU A 494 -7.38 -2.11 -27.04
CA GLU A 494 -8.70 -1.82 -26.45
C GLU A 494 -8.70 -0.50 -25.69
N LEU A 495 -7.63 -0.21 -24.94
CA LEU A 495 -7.46 1.08 -24.28
C LEU A 495 -7.42 2.24 -25.29
N ALA A 496 -6.78 2.06 -26.44
CA ALA A 496 -6.79 3.06 -27.51
C ALA A 496 -8.18 3.21 -28.15
N ALA A 497 -8.88 2.10 -28.40
CA ALA A 497 -10.24 2.10 -28.93
C ALA A 497 -11.26 2.76 -27.99
N GLN A 498 -11.02 2.68 -26.67
CA GLN A 498 -11.78 3.38 -25.63
C GLN A 498 -11.46 4.89 -25.53
N GLY A 499 -10.52 5.40 -26.33
CA GLY A 499 -10.13 6.81 -26.31
C GLY A 499 -9.25 7.21 -25.14
N THR A 500 -8.66 6.25 -24.40
CA THR A 500 -7.71 6.57 -23.32
C THR A 500 -6.38 7.12 -23.87
N MET A 501 -6.05 6.77 -25.11
CA MET A 501 -4.92 7.28 -25.90
C MET A 501 -5.24 7.15 -27.39
N SER A 502 -4.46 7.78 -28.27
CA SER A 502 -4.59 7.57 -29.72
C SER A 502 -3.97 6.23 -30.15
N ALA A 503 -4.36 5.71 -31.31
CA ALA A 503 -3.75 4.50 -31.88
C ALA A 503 -2.23 4.66 -32.11
N GLY A 504 -1.78 5.85 -32.51
CA GLY A 504 -0.35 6.16 -32.66
C GLY A 504 0.41 6.15 -31.33
N MET A 505 -0.20 6.64 -30.24
CA MET A 505 0.38 6.54 -28.91
C MET A 505 0.49 5.09 -28.42
N ALA A 506 -0.50 4.26 -28.73
CA ALA A 506 -0.47 2.83 -28.43
C ALA A 506 0.64 2.10 -29.20
N ASP A 507 0.78 2.36 -30.51
CA ASP A 507 1.91 1.81 -31.29
C ASP A 507 3.26 2.27 -30.71
N PHE A 508 3.41 3.56 -30.40
CA PHE A 508 4.62 4.09 -29.78
C PHE A 508 4.99 3.35 -28.48
N LEU A 509 4.03 3.16 -27.56
CA LEU A 509 4.27 2.45 -26.30
C LEU A 509 4.57 0.97 -26.52
N ARG A 510 3.93 0.32 -27.49
CA ARG A 510 4.24 -1.06 -27.90
C ARG A 510 5.69 -1.17 -28.37
N ARG A 511 6.12 -0.29 -29.27
CA ARG A 511 7.52 -0.24 -29.74
C ARG A 511 8.50 0.04 -28.62
N ALA A 512 8.13 0.87 -27.65
CA ALA A 512 8.96 1.14 -26.48
C ALA A 512 9.16 -0.12 -25.62
N VAL A 513 8.10 -0.89 -25.34
CA VAL A 513 8.20 -2.14 -24.57
C VAL A 513 9.03 -3.19 -25.32
N GLU A 514 8.75 -3.39 -26.62
CA GLU A 514 9.48 -4.32 -27.49
C GLU A 514 10.98 -3.98 -27.55
N ALA A 515 11.31 -2.68 -27.61
CA ALA A 515 12.68 -2.18 -27.61
C ALA A 515 13.35 -2.18 -26.21
N GLY A 516 12.67 -2.68 -25.17
CA GLY A 516 13.22 -2.76 -23.82
C GLY A 516 13.41 -1.40 -23.16
N ARG A 517 12.54 -0.42 -23.43
CA ARG A 517 12.57 0.88 -22.78
C ARG A 517 11.87 0.82 -21.43
N SER A 518 12.54 1.29 -20.38
CA SER A 518 12.00 1.33 -19.03
C SER A 518 10.94 2.44 -18.91
N ILE A 519 9.77 2.11 -18.35
CA ILE A 519 8.61 3.01 -18.31
C ILE A 519 8.14 3.23 -16.87
N VAL A 520 8.06 4.49 -16.47
CA VAL A 520 7.39 4.92 -15.24
C VAL A 520 5.98 5.39 -15.57
N ILE A 521 4.98 4.79 -14.92
CA ILE A 521 3.58 5.17 -15.07
C ILE A 521 3.15 5.97 -13.85
N ALA A 522 2.75 7.22 -14.05
CA ALA A 522 2.36 8.13 -13.00
C ALA A 522 0.89 8.54 -13.11
N GLY A 523 0.29 8.94 -11.99
CA GLY A 523 -1.08 9.42 -11.94
C GLY A 523 -1.68 9.40 -10.52
N PRO A 524 -2.80 10.10 -10.28
CA PRO A 524 -3.46 10.09 -8.99
C PRO A 524 -4.00 8.70 -8.62
N THR A 525 -4.54 8.55 -7.41
CA THR A 525 -5.21 7.31 -7.00
C THR A 525 -6.35 6.98 -7.96
N SER A 526 -6.49 5.70 -8.31
CA SER A 526 -7.54 5.22 -9.22
C SER A 526 -7.52 5.80 -10.65
N SER A 527 -6.38 6.32 -11.12
CA SER A 527 -6.21 6.84 -12.50
C SER A 527 -5.86 5.79 -13.56
N GLY A 528 -6.04 4.49 -13.27
CA GLY A 528 -5.77 3.43 -14.25
C GLY A 528 -4.31 3.00 -14.41
N LYS A 529 -3.39 3.43 -13.52
CA LYS A 529 -1.95 3.08 -13.59
C LYS A 529 -1.69 1.58 -13.74
N THR A 530 -2.22 0.78 -12.82
CA THR A 530 -2.11 -0.69 -12.86
C THR A 530 -2.77 -1.28 -14.10
N THR A 531 -3.83 -0.65 -14.62
CA THR A 531 -4.50 -1.10 -15.86
C THR A 531 -3.60 -0.89 -17.08
N LEU A 532 -2.95 0.26 -17.20
CA LEU A 532 -1.97 0.49 -18.26
C LEU A 532 -0.72 -0.38 -18.07
N LEU A 533 -0.22 -0.49 -16.83
CA LEU A 533 0.93 -1.34 -16.51
C LEU A 533 0.70 -2.77 -16.97
N ASN A 534 -0.50 -3.30 -16.70
CA ASN A 534 -0.89 -4.63 -17.12
C ASN A 534 -0.94 -4.79 -18.64
N ALA A 535 -1.51 -3.80 -19.35
CA ALA A 535 -1.54 -3.81 -20.81
C ALA A 535 -0.12 -3.82 -21.40
N LEU A 536 0.81 -3.05 -20.81
CA LEU A 536 2.21 -3.00 -21.25
C LEU A 536 3.02 -4.23 -20.85
N SER A 537 2.80 -4.80 -19.66
CA SER A 537 3.52 -5.99 -19.19
C SER A 537 3.24 -7.22 -20.06
N ARG A 538 2.03 -7.30 -20.64
CA ARG A 538 1.65 -8.35 -21.60
C ARG A 538 2.29 -8.20 -22.99
N LEU A 539 2.91 -7.04 -23.29
CA LEU A 539 3.66 -6.82 -24.52
C LEU A 539 5.14 -7.20 -24.40
N VAL A 540 5.59 -7.55 -23.19
CA VAL A 540 6.95 -8.03 -22.98
C VAL A 540 7.12 -9.35 -23.73
N PRO A 541 8.16 -9.50 -24.58
CA PRO A 541 8.34 -10.72 -25.37
C PRO A 541 8.39 -11.96 -24.49
N GLU A 542 7.73 -13.06 -24.89
CA GLU A 542 7.67 -14.31 -24.10
C GLU A 542 9.07 -14.92 -23.84
N SER A 543 10.05 -14.62 -24.69
CA SER A 543 11.46 -14.98 -24.49
C SER A 543 12.13 -14.23 -23.33
N SER A 544 11.46 -13.22 -22.77
CA SER A 544 11.95 -12.40 -21.66
C SER A 544 11.38 -12.89 -20.34
N ARG A 545 12.26 -13.19 -19.39
CA ARG A 545 11.87 -13.54 -18.02
C ARG A 545 11.43 -12.30 -17.26
N LEU A 546 10.12 -12.19 -17.01
CA LEU A 546 9.51 -11.08 -16.29
C LEU A 546 9.16 -11.48 -14.86
N ILE A 547 9.54 -10.65 -13.88
CA ILE A 547 9.06 -10.80 -12.50
C ILE A 547 8.19 -9.60 -12.16
N ALA A 548 6.92 -9.85 -11.84
CA ALA A 548 6.03 -8.85 -11.27
C ALA A 548 6.05 -8.93 -9.75
N ILE A 549 6.18 -7.77 -9.11
CA ILE A 549 6.13 -7.60 -7.67
C ILE A 549 4.93 -6.70 -7.38
N GLU A 550 4.00 -7.21 -6.59
CA GLU A 550 2.72 -6.56 -6.34
C GLU A 550 2.46 -6.55 -4.81
N GLU A 551 1.93 -5.45 -4.28
CA GLU A 551 1.35 -5.49 -2.92
C GLU A 551 0.16 -6.47 -2.90
N HIS A 552 -0.50 -6.50 -4.05
CA HIS A 552 -1.73 -7.17 -4.30
C HIS A 552 -1.74 -7.68 -5.74
N SER A 553 -1.48 -8.98 -5.92
CA SER A 553 -1.63 -9.69 -7.19
C SER A 553 -2.90 -9.27 -7.95
N SER A 554 -2.70 -8.57 -9.06
CA SER A 554 -3.71 -8.01 -9.95
C SER A 554 -3.31 -8.07 -11.42
N LEU A 555 -2.01 -8.13 -11.74
CA LEU A 555 -1.52 -8.26 -13.12
C LEU A 555 -1.83 -9.65 -13.69
N ASN A 556 -2.32 -9.70 -14.93
CA ASN A 556 -2.48 -10.93 -15.68
C ASN A 556 -1.25 -11.17 -16.57
N LEU A 557 -0.48 -12.19 -16.23
CA LEU A 557 0.75 -12.56 -16.92
C LEU A 557 0.63 -14.03 -17.35
N ASP A 558 0.23 -14.23 -18.60
CA ASP A 558 -0.01 -15.57 -19.17
C ASP A 558 1.29 -16.23 -19.66
N ALA A 559 2.38 -15.47 -19.81
CA ALA A 559 3.64 -15.97 -20.34
C ALA A 559 4.28 -17.01 -19.39
N PRO A 560 4.71 -18.19 -19.87
CA PRO A 560 5.33 -19.23 -19.02
C PRO A 560 6.62 -18.79 -18.33
N THR A 561 7.27 -17.76 -18.86
CA THR A 561 8.51 -17.16 -18.32
C THR A 561 8.23 -16.10 -17.26
N ALA A 562 6.96 -15.73 -17.04
CA ALA A 562 6.59 -14.73 -16.05
C ALA A 562 6.43 -15.35 -14.65
N LEU A 563 6.91 -14.61 -13.65
CA LEU A 563 6.75 -14.93 -12.24
C LEU A 563 6.05 -13.78 -11.52
N ARG A 564 5.19 -14.10 -10.56
CA ARG A 564 4.50 -13.12 -9.73
C ARG A 564 4.89 -13.32 -8.27
N LEU A 565 5.28 -12.23 -7.63
CA LEU A 565 5.61 -12.16 -6.22
C LEU A 565 4.65 -11.18 -5.56
N GLU A 566 4.02 -11.60 -4.47
CA GLU A 566 3.04 -10.79 -3.74
C GLU A 566 3.56 -10.47 -2.34
N ALA A 567 3.53 -9.20 -1.94
CA ALA A 567 3.97 -8.80 -0.61
C ALA A 567 2.99 -9.28 0.47
N ASN A 568 3.54 -9.59 1.64
CA ASN A 568 2.80 -9.80 2.87
C ASN A 568 3.59 -9.18 4.03
N PRO A 569 3.37 -7.88 4.30
CA PRO A 569 4.04 -7.19 5.40
C PRO A 569 3.78 -7.83 6.77
N ALA A 570 2.63 -8.48 6.97
CA ALA A 570 2.30 -9.15 8.22
C ALA A 570 3.21 -10.35 8.52
N GLN A 571 3.75 -10.98 7.48
CA GLN A 571 4.72 -12.07 7.57
C GLN A 571 6.18 -11.61 7.34
N GLY A 572 6.40 -10.29 7.18
CA GLY A 572 7.74 -9.70 7.11
C GLY A 572 8.38 -9.69 5.72
N TYR A 573 7.64 -9.98 4.65
CA TYR A 573 8.12 -9.83 3.27
C TYR A 573 7.36 -8.72 2.54
N ASP A 574 7.92 -7.50 2.62
CA ASP A 574 7.41 -6.32 1.92
C ASP A 574 7.90 -6.23 0.47
N MET A 575 7.46 -5.18 -0.25
CA MET A 575 7.85 -4.95 -1.65
C MET A 575 9.36 -4.87 -1.84
N ARG A 576 10.09 -4.27 -0.88
CA ARG A 576 11.54 -4.12 -0.94
C ARG A 576 12.24 -5.46 -0.76
N TYR A 577 11.79 -6.28 0.19
CA TYR A 577 12.28 -7.63 0.41
C TYR A 577 12.12 -8.47 -0.87
N LEU A 578 10.93 -8.45 -1.46
CA LEU A 578 10.66 -9.20 -2.69
C LEU A 578 11.49 -8.71 -3.87
N LEU A 579 11.69 -7.40 -4.00
CA LEU A 579 12.50 -6.82 -5.08
C LEU A 579 13.97 -7.23 -4.99
N ARG A 580 14.54 -7.25 -3.79
CA ARG A 580 15.91 -7.76 -3.58
C ARG A 580 16.02 -9.24 -3.90
N GLY A 581 15.04 -10.03 -3.49
CA GLY A 581 14.96 -11.45 -3.84
C GLY A 581 14.80 -11.66 -5.35
N ALA A 582 13.98 -10.84 -6.02
CA ALA A 582 13.70 -10.92 -7.43
C ALA A 582 14.96 -10.76 -8.28
N VAL A 583 15.88 -9.85 -7.93
CA VAL A 583 17.15 -9.66 -8.66
C VAL A 583 17.99 -10.95 -8.67
N ALA A 584 18.01 -11.71 -7.57
CA ALA A 584 18.72 -12.98 -7.50
C ALA A 584 18.10 -14.10 -8.34
N MET A 585 16.85 -13.92 -8.80
CA MET A 585 16.17 -14.87 -9.67
C MET A 585 16.54 -14.68 -11.16
N HIS A 586 17.48 -13.79 -11.50
CA HIS A 586 17.87 -13.46 -12.88
C HIS A 586 16.69 -13.01 -13.77
N PRO A 587 15.96 -11.94 -13.41
CA PRO A 587 14.96 -11.34 -14.28
C PRO A 587 15.63 -10.63 -15.46
N GLN A 588 14.93 -10.57 -16.59
CA GLN A 588 15.23 -9.63 -17.69
C GLN A 588 14.35 -8.39 -17.59
N ARG A 589 13.18 -8.49 -16.94
CA ARG A 589 12.25 -7.40 -16.68
C ARG A 589 11.72 -7.50 -15.26
N ILE A 590 11.65 -6.37 -14.57
CA ILE A 590 10.97 -6.25 -13.27
C ILE A 590 9.82 -5.28 -13.43
N VAL A 591 8.63 -5.73 -13.03
CA VAL A 591 7.43 -4.91 -12.96
C VAL A 591 7.07 -4.69 -11.50
N LEU A 592 6.89 -3.44 -11.10
CA LEU A 592 6.49 -3.07 -9.75
C LEU A 592 5.15 -2.35 -9.79
N ASP A 593 4.08 -2.98 -9.28
CA ASP A 593 2.72 -2.43 -9.41
C ASP A 593 2.58 -1.06 -8.77
N GLU A 594 3.09 -0.87 -7.55
CA GLU A 594 3.08 0.45 -6.92
C GLU A 594 4.32 0.68 -6.06
N CYS A 595 5.05 1.74 -6.36
CA CYS A 595 6.22 2.16 -5.62
C CYS A 595 5.86 3.29 -4.63
N ARG A 596 6.06 3.03 -3.34
CA ARG A 596 5.68 3.90 -2.22
C ARG A 596 6.80 4.13 -1.21
N GLY A 597 7.92 3.42 -1.31
CA GLY A 597 8.98 3.44 -0.32
C GLY A 597 10.37 3.19 -0.88
N ALA A 598 11.24 2.68 -0.01
CA ALA A 598 12.67 2.50 -0.27
C ALA A 598 12.98 1.45 -1.36
N GLU A 599 12.01 0.63 -1.76
CA GLU A 599 12.10 -0.26 -2.93
C GLU A 599 12.37 0.50 -4.23
N ALA A 600 12.03 1.80 -4.30
CA ALA A 600 12.38 2.68 -5.41
C ALA A 600 13.87 2.61 -5.77
N TYR A 601 14.73 2.65 -4.75
CA TYR A 601 16.18 2.64 -4.93
C TYR A 601 16.66 1.30 -5.48
N ASP A 602 16.16 0.19 -4.94
CA ASP A 602 16.51 -1.15 -5.39
C ASP A 602 16.02 -1.36 -6.85
N TRP A 603 14.88 -0.78 -7.23
CA TRP A 603 14.36 -0.85 -8.60
C TRP A 603 15.22 -0.03 -9.56
N VAL A 604 15.55 1.22 -9.20
CA VAL A 604 16.42 2.10 -9.99
C VAL A 604 17.78 1.43 -10.18
N THR A 605 18.32 0.81 -9.14
CA THR A 605 19.58 0.07 -9.21
C THR A 605 19.46 -1.14 -10.15
N ALA A 606 18.41 -1.94 -10.04
CA ALA A 606 18.18 -3.09 -10.90
C ALA A 606 17.98 -2.68 -12.38
N ALA A 607 17.20 -1.63 -12.63
CA ALA A 607 16.92 -1.10 -13.97
C ALA A 607 18.21 -0.58 -14.62
N ALA A 608 19.11 0.04 -13.85
CA ALA A 608 20.43 0.45 -14.31
C ALA A 608 21.39 -0.73 -14.59
N SER A 609 21.12 -1.93 -14.07
CA SER A 609 22.08 -3.05 -14.01
C SER A 609 21.58 -4.36 -14.62
N GLY A 610 20.97 -4.30 -15.81
CA GLY A 610 20.67 -5.48 -16.62
C GLY A 610 19.20 -5.94 -16.61
N THR A 611 18.30 -5.14 -16.03
CA THR A 611 16.84 -5.32 -16.17
C THR A 611 16.21 -4.16 -16.94
N GLU A 612 16.86 -3.73 -18.03
CA GLU A 612 16.32 -2.70 -18.94
C GLU A 612 14.91 -3.07 -19.40
N GLY A 613 14.04 -2.09 -19.62
CA GLY A 613 12.64 -2.34 -19.98
C GLY A 613 11.74 -2.65 -18.79
N SER A 614 12.27 -2.54 -17.58
CA SER A 614 11.48 -2.65 -16.34
C SER A 614 10.46 -1.52 -16.25
N MET A 615 9.36 -1.79 -15.54
CA MET A 615 8.27 -0.83 -15.39
C MET A 615 7.86 -0.70 -13.94
N LEU A 616 7.38 0.48 -13.55
CA LEU A 616 6.75 0.68 -12.25
C LEU A 616 5.59 1.66 -12.34
N THR A 617 4.70 1.65 -11.34
CA THR A 617 3.79 2.77 -11.14
C THR A 617 4.06 3.52 -9.84
N LEU A 618 3.77 4.82 -9.85
CA LEU A 618 3.84 5.68 -8.68
C LEU A 618 2.82 6.82 -8.78
N HIS A 619 2.59 7.52 -7.68
CA HIS A 619 1.77 8.73 -7.71
C HIS A 619 2.54 9.90 -8.31
N GLY A 620 1.93 10.65 -9.21
CA GLY A 620 2.53 11.85 -9.80
C GLY A 620 1.50 12.58 -10.67
N SER A 621 1.62 13.89 -10.73
CA SER A 621 0.72 14.80 -11.48
C SER A 621 1.31 15.27 -12.82
N SER A 622 2.63 15.07 -13.01
CA SER A 622 3.37 15.41 -14.22
C SER A 622 4.61 14.52 -14.32
N ALA A 623 5.27 14.50 -15.48
CA ALA A 623 6.49 13.71 -15.66
C ALA A 623 7.62 14.14 -14.72
N ILE A 624 7.77 15.45 -14.49
CA ILE A 624 8.81 15.98 -13.57
C ILE A 624 8.50 15.64 -12.10
N ASP A 625 7.23 15.73 -11.68
CA ASP A 625 6.80 15.34 -10.33
C ASP A 625 6.99 13.83 -10.10
N ALA A 626 6.67 13.01 -11.10
CA ALA A 626 6.88 11.56 -11.05
C ALA A 626 8.36 11.20 -10.82
N LEU A 627 9.28 11.82 -11.57
CA LEU A 627 10.72 11.58 -11.39
C LEU A 627 11.25 12.14 -10.08
N GLY A 628 10.81 13.34 -9.66
CA GLY A 628 11.19 13.92 -8.36
C GLY A 628 10.72 13.06 -7.18
N ARG A 629 9.56 12.42 -7.30
CA ARG A 629 9.08 11.44 -6.32
C ARG A 629 9.89 10.16 -6.35
N LEU A 630 10.20 9.63 -7.53
CA LEU A 630 11.07 8.45 -7.64
C LEU A 630 12.46 8.71 -7.01
N GLU A 631 13.03 9.90 -7.24
CA GLU A 631 14.26 10.36 -6.59
C GLU A 631 14.09 10.40 -5.06
N SER A 632 13.02 11.05 -4.58
CA SER A 632 12.75 11.19 -3.13
C SER A 632 12.55 9.84 -2.42
N LEU A 633 11.80 8.92 -3.05
CA LEU A 633 11.60 7.57 -2.52
C LEU A 633 12.91 6.77 -2.53
N SER A 634 13.73 6.96 -3.57
CA SER A 634 15.02 6.29 -3.66
C SER A 634 16.01 6.77 -2.58
N LEU A 635 15.91 8.02 -2.10
CA LEU A 635 16.71 8.50 -0.97
C LEU A 635 16.44 7.72 0.33
N LEU A 636 15.24 7.15 0.50
CA LEU A 636 14.92 6.32 1.66
C LEU A 636 15.68 4.99 1.66
N GLY A 637 16.09 4.53 0.46
CA GLY A 637 16.81 3.28 0.27
C GLY A 637 18.30 3.42 0.06
N ALA A 638 18.76 4.59 -0.40
CA ALA A 638 20.16 4.88 -0.70
C ALA A 638 20.98 5.15 0.57
N THR A 639 22.17 4.56 0.67
CA THR A 639 23.08 4.77 1.80
C THR A 639 24.25 5.71 1.48
N ASP A 640 24.75 5.71 0.25
CA ASP A 640 26.06 6.29 -0.08
C ASP A 640 26.08 7.18 -1.35
N LEU A 641 24.92 7.64 -1.82
CA LEU A 641 24.83 8.50 -3.00
C LEU A 641 24.54 9.94 -2.63
N SER A 642 25.23 10.88 -3.29
CA SER A 642 24.83 12.28 -3.27
C SER A 642 23.46 12.45 -3.96
N PRO A 643 22.66 13.46 -3.60
CA PRO A 643 21.37 13.72 -4.26
C PRO A 643 21.50 13.82 -5.79
N ARG A 644 22.55 14.50 -6.28
CA ARG A 644 22.84 14.58 -7.70
C ARG A 644 23.20 13.22 -8.32
N GLY A 645 24.03 12.42 -7.65
CA GLY A 645 24.40 11.09 -8.13
C GLY A 645 23.18 10.17 -8.24
N LEU A 646 22.26 10.24 -7.27
CA LEU A 646 21.00 9.52 -7.31
C LEU A 646 20.11 10.01 -8.47
N ARG A 647 19.98 11.33 -8.67
CA ARG A 647 19.23 11.89 -9.78
C ARG A 647 19.75 11.43 -11.13
N GLU A 648 21.07 11.44 -11.31
CA GLU A 648 21.73 10.92 -12.51
C GLU A 648 21.47 9.43 -12.72
N GLN A 649 21.42 8.64 -11.64
CA GLN A 649 21.07 7.22 -11.70
C GLN A 649 19.60 7.00 -12.08
N VAL A 650 18.67 7.76 -11.50
CA VAL A 650 17.25 7.73 -11.88
C VAL A 650 17.09 8.05 -13.36
N ALA A 651 17.73 9.12 -13.83
CA ALA A 651 17.64 9.56 -15.23
C ALA A 651 18.21 8.55 -16.24
N ARG A 652 19.18 7.72 -15.82
CA ARG A 652 19.71 6.61 -16.64
C ARG A 652 18.80 5.38 -16.66
N SER A 653 18.03 5.19 -15.60
CA SER A 653 17.24 3.97 -15.37
C SER A 653 15.84 4.05 -16.00
N VAL A 654 15.32 5.26 -16.18
CA VAL A 654 13.99 5.53 -16.75
C VAL A 654 14.15 6.08 -18.15
N ASN A 655 13.47 5.49 -19.14
CA ASN A 655 13.48 6.02 -20.50
C ASN A 655 12.24 6.87 -20.78
N LEU A 656 11.07 6.41 -20.34
CA LEU A 656 9.79 7.08 -20.58
C LEU A 656 9.02 7.29 -19.27
N VAL A 657 8.30 8.39 -19.20
CA VAL A 657 7.28 8.66 -18.18
C VAL A 657 5.94 8.84 -18.86
N VAL A 658 4.95 8.06 -18.44
CA VAL A 658 3.56 8.14 -18.91
C VAL A 658 2.69 8.62 -17.76
N VAL A 659 2.07 9.79 -17.91
CA VAL A 659 1.21 10.39 -16.89
C VAL A 659 -0.24 10.17 -17.26
N LEU A 660 -1.03 9.64 -16.32
CA LEU A 660 -2.45 9.38 -16.46
C LEU A 660 -3.29 10.38 -15.66
N HIS A 661 -4.46 10.71 -16.18
CA HIS A 661 -5.48 11.48 -15.49
C HIS A 661 -6.82 10.73 -15.49
N ALA A 662 -7.54 10.79 -14.37
CA ALA A 662 -8.93 10.33 -14.31
C ALA A 662 -9.83 11.26 -15.13
N THR A 663 -10.79 10.69 -15.85
CA THR A 663 -11.78 11.44 -16.63
C THR A 663 -13.05 11.69 -15.81
N SER A 664 -13.79 12.76 -16.12
CA SER A 664 -15.08 13.07 -15.47
C SER A 664 -16.17 12.04 -15.76
N GLU A 665 -16.06 11.33 -16.89
CA GLU A 665 -17.02 10.33 -17.36
C GLU A 665 -16.84 8.96 -16.69
N GLY A 666 -15.83 8.80 -15.83
CA GLY A 666 -15.48 7.52 -15.25
C GLY A 666 -14.53 6.76 -16.16
N GLY A 667 -13.24 6.81 -15.86
CA GLY A 667 -12.19 6.23 -16.67
C GLY A 667 -10.87 6.96 -16.48
N PHE A 668 -9.93 6.75 -17.40
CA PHE A 668 -8.68 7.47 -17.41
C PHE A 668 -8.21 7.75 -18.84
N ARG A 669 -7.30 8.70 -18.98
CA ARG A 669 -6.62 9.03 -20.23
C ARG A 669 -5.15 9.29 -19.99
N VAL A 670 -4.33 9.08 -21.02
CA VAL A 670 -2.93 9.50 -21.04
C VAL A 670 -2.88 11.02 -21.19
N GLN A 671 -2.38 11.70 -20.17
CA GLN A 671 -2.24 13.16 -20.15
C GLN A 671 -0.93 13.61 -20.81
N GLN A 672 0.15 12.84 -20.64
CA GLN A 672 1.49 13.17 -21.12
C GLN A 672 2.32 11.91 -21.30
N ILE A 673 3.12 11.86 -22.37
CA ILE A 673 4.21 10.90 -22.54
C ILE A 673 5.50 11.69 -22.78
N SER A 674 6.51 11.47 -21.95
CA SER A 674 7.79 12.19 -22.02
C SER A 674 8.98 11.23 -22.03
N GLU A 675 9.99 11.52 -22.83
CA GLU A 675 11.29 10.85 -22.77
C GLU A 675 12.20 11.54 -21.75
N VAL A 676 12.92 10.74 -20.96
CA VAL A 676 13.94 11.22 -20.02
C VAL A 676 15.27 11.31 -20.76
N GLN A 677 15.76 12.53 -20.96
CA GLN A 677 16.98 12.81 -21.72
C GLN A 677 18.24 12.87 -20.83
N GLY A 678 18.06 12.97 -19.50
CA GLY A 678 19.15 13.08 -18.55
C GLY A 678 18.86 14.09 -17.44
N VAL A 679 19.94 14.67 -16.89
CA VAL A 679 19.90 15.69 -15.84
C VAL A 679 20.65 16.92 -16.35
N ASP A 680 20.04 18.10 -16.21
CA ASP A 680 20.70 19.38 -16.43
C ASP A 680 20.75 20.15 -15.12
N LEU A 681 21.96 20.51 -14.69
CA LEU A 681 22.25 21.11 -13.38
C LEU A 681 21.58 20.31 -12.23
N ASP A 682 20.43 20.77 -11.77
CA ASP A 682 19.67 20.21 -10.66
C ASP A 682 18.24 19.75 -11.05
N THR A 683 17.94 19.62 -12.34
CA THR A 683 16.61 19.21 -12.82
C THR A 683 16.68 18.08 -13.85
N PHE A 684 15.62 17.28 -13.94
CA PHE A 684 15.50 16.30 -15.01
C PHE A 684 15.21 17.00 -16.33
N ARG A 685 15.90 16.58 -17.39
CA ARG A 685 15.65 17.05 -18.75
C ARG A 685 14.67 16.09 -19.43
N LEU A 686 13.55 16.63 -19.90
CA LEU A 686 12.47 15.88 -20.51
C LEU A 686 12.21 16.33 -21.95
N GLY A 687 11.93 15.38 -22.83
CA GLY A 687 11.38 15.62 -24.17
C GLY A 687 9.96 15.13 -24.23
N ASP A 688 8.97 16.03 -24.18
CA ASP A 688 7.57 15.65 -24.32
C ASP A 688 7.33 15.12 -25.73
N VAL A 689 6.73 13.94 -25.83
CA VAL A 689 6.41 13.26 -27.10
C VAL A 689 4.95 13.51 -27.47
N PHE A 690 4.07 13.32 -26.49
CA PHE A 690 2.62 13.50 -26.62
C PHE A 690 2.05 14.21 -25.40
N TYR A 691 1.03 15.03 -25.61
CA TYR A 691 0.24 15.63 -24.55
C TYR A 691 -1.24 15.68 -24.90
N TYR A 692 -2.09 15.66 -23.88
CA TYR A 692 -3.52 15.89 -24.04
C TYR A 692 -3.85 17.33 -23.68
N ARG A 693 -4.56 18.04 -24.57
CA ARG A 693 -5.06 19.40 -24.31
C ARG A 693 -6.54 19.49 -24.60
N VAL A 694 -7.21 20.38 -23.86
CA VAL A 694 -8.60 20.75 -24.10
C VAL A 694 -8.59 22.12 -24.75
N GLU A 695 -8.90 22.18 -26.05
CA GLU A 695 -9.02 23.42 -26.81
C GLU A 695 -10.47 23.56 -27.29
N GLY A 696 -11.10 24.71 -27.03
CA GLY A 696 -12.49 24.95 -27.45
C GLY A 696 -13.55 24.05 -26.80
N GLY A 697 -13.21 23.33 -25.72
CA GLY A 697 -14.11 22.39 -25.03
C GLY A 697 -14.01 20.94 -25.52
N THR A 698 -13.30 20.69 -26.61
CA THR A 698 -12.95 19.35 -27.09
C THR A 698 -11.53 19.01 -26.71
N GLY A 699 -11.32 17.84 -26.12
CA GLY A 699 -9.98 17.41 -25.73
C GLY A 699 -9.40 16.41 -26.71
N GLU A 700 -8.18 16.69 -27.17
CA GLU A 700 -7.47 15.93 -28.20
C GLU A 700 -6.05 15.57 -27.74
N PHE A 701 -5.51 14.51 -28.33
CA PHE A 701 -4.11 14.10 -28.17
C PHE A 701 -3.25 14.77 -29.24
N TYR A 702 -2.20 15.47 -28.82
CA TYR A 702 -1.28 16.17 -29.72
C TYR A 702 0.12 15.57 -29.63
N PRO A 703 0.75 15.23 -30.76
CA PRO A 703 2.19 15.06 -30.81
C PRO A 703 2.89 16.42 -30.72
N THR A 704 4.13 16.44 -30.23
CA THR A 704 4.93 17.67 -30.10
C THR A 704 5.85 17.92 -31.31
N GLY A 705 5.89 17.00 -32.28
CA GLY A 705 6.95 16.95 -33.29
C GLY A 705 8.28 16.34 -32.80
N TYR A 706 8.42 16.08 -31.50
CA TYR A 706 9.62 15.45 -30.94
C TYR A 706 9.62 13.95 -31.22
N ILE A 707 10.70 13.46 -31.84
CA ILE A 707 10.91 12.04 -32.14
C ILE A 707 12.00 11.52 -31.19
N PRO A 708 11.68 10.58 -30.28
CA PRO A 708 12.66 9.96 -29.40
C PRO A 708 13.77 9.23 -30.17
N MET A 709 15.00 9.32 -29.66
CA MET A 709 16.17 8.73 -30.33
C MET A 709 16.01 7.23 -30.57
N PHE A 710 15.44 6.51 -29.60
CA PHE A 710 15.23 5.07 -29.75
C PHE A 710 14.28 4.70 -30.90
N TYR A 711 13.34 5.59 -31.22
CA TYR A 711 12.39 5.36 -32.29
C TYR A 711 13.07 5.56 -33.66
N GLU A 712 14.02 6.49 -33.75
CA GLU A 712 14.90 6.62 -34.90
C GLU A 712 15.83 5.40 -35.04
N ASP A 713 16.39 4.91 -33.93
CA ASP A 713 17.23 3.71 -33.90
C ASP A 713 16.49 2.48 -34.42
N LEU A 714 15.22 2.30 -34.04
CA LEU A 714 14.37 1.22 -34.54
C LEU A 714 14.21 1.29 -36.06
N ARG A 715 13.95 2.48 -36.61
CA ARG A 715 13.88 2.70 -38.06
C ARG A 715 15.21 2.36 -38.73
N HIS A 716 16.34 2.78 -38.15
CA HIS A 716 17.68 2.49 -38.68
C HIS A 716 18.02 0.99 -38.62
N ALA A 717 17.49 0.28 -37.63
CA ALA A 717 17.57 -1.18 -37.52
C ALA A 717 16.62 -1.92 -38.49
N GLY A 718 15.81 -1.20 -39.27
CA GLY A 718 14.89 -1.77 -40.25
C GLY A 718 13.55 -2.25 -39.67
N VAL A 719 13.22 -1.85 -38.43
CA VAL A 719 11.89 -2.08 -37.85
C VAL A 719 10.90 -1.13 -38.51
N ASP A 720 9.75 -1.66 -38.92
CA ASP A 720 8.67 -0.87 -39.50
C ASP A 720 7.99 -0.02 -38.42
N VAL A 721 8.29 1.28 -38.45
CA VAL A 721 7.82 2.27 -37.47
C VAL A 721 7.20 3.47 -38.18
N ASP A 722 6.06 3.95 -37.69
CA ASP A 722 5.34 5.07 -38.30
C ASP A 722 5.78 6.41 -37.70
N LEU A 723 6.57 7.18 -38.45
CA LEU A 723 6.94 8.54 -38.06
C LEU A 723 5.81 9.56 -38.22
N GLY A 724 4.73 9.19 -38.90
CA GLY A 724 3.52 10.01 -39.05
C GLY A 724 2.87 10.33 -37.71
N ILE A 725 3.00 9.45 -36.72
CA ILE A 725 2.41 9.63 -35.39
C ILE A 725 2.93 10.86 -34.64
N PHE A 726 4.11 11.39 -35.01
CA PHE A 726 4.71 12.57 -34.37
C PHE A 726 4.39 13.88 -35.09
N ARG A 727 3.65 13.86 -36.20
CA ARG A 727 3.33 15.08 -36.96
C ARG A 727 2.09 15.77 -36.36
N GLU A 728 2.21 17.07 -36.10
CA GLU A 728 1.10 17.93 -35.68
C GLU A 728 -0.02 18.01 -36.71
#